data_AF-A0A963ACF1-F1
#
_entry.id   AF-A0A963ACF1-F1
#
_cell.length_a   1.000
_cell.length_b   1.000
_cell.length_c   1.000
_cell.angle_alpha   90.00
_cell.angle_beta   90.00
_cell.angle_gamma   90.00
#
_symmetry.space_group_name_H-M   'P 1'
#
loop_
_entity.id
_entity.type
_entity.pdbx_description
1 polymer ?
#
loop_
_entity_poly.entity_id
_entity_poly.type
_entity_poly.pdbx_seq_one_letter_code
_entity_poly.pdbx_strand_id
1 'polypeptide(L)'
;MGLYLLLWWVPLASAGPATVSVPVYLDYPLLRQILVTQLFATPDGSKDLLDDPGGCNRIRLANPQIAGHQQDLEVRADVSAQLGVTSLNGCQQMSSWQGSIGLLGRPVIEAGGRKLRLQPQSMWLIDGNGQKITSGPLWAVGNANLRALLAGFVIDLTPYFESLDDFLPAVLPGNSREQLQALLGSLTLGELQVTPETLNVAIQMQVDLPDAPPQPVEKLSEQELAELEIRWQMMDALLAGAVKYYATNTDMQDLRDALLDVLLDSRYRLRDALTLPQQQTDDAVRHWFIDSWQRLGPVVRRIALQQQGQQNLIWLSVVTATDALHALDQLGPAVGLDISSNGLRQLARMINAGRAEELLRYSEEVDPELQQLLRQQIQTLAPDPSAMHLRFSLFPEAHAAARNLDRWVPTRDDLGVYLPQVAALLNRTAKDVAHRDRLDSSYRSLYRNMVLATAWQESCWRQYVVIDKRIEPLRSGSGDVGIMQVNERVWRGFYDLNKLRWNIDYNSSAGAEVLLNYLVRYALPQGEHKRSGGVGNLARSSYSAYNGGPGQVSRYRRSNVAAGHRRIDQLFWEKYRQVDAGDEMNVAGCLNGDAATAAYSPPPRSTATATTDAATSWVRSQPRDNLTLQLGAYSTRQAAANFITEQALPAPVYVLPVQRGQTAQYLVLYGSFASREQAEPAKRRYSRLQPWLRRFGDLQ
;
A
#
# COMPACT_ATOMS: atom_id res chain seq x y z
N MET A 1 10.42 39.63 28.08
CA MET A 1 11.50 39.25 29.01
C MET A 1 11.37 37.75 29.24
N GLY A 2 12.39 36.96 28.88
CA GLY A 2 12.46 35.50 29.13
C GLY A 2 12.09 34.59 27.96
N LEU A 3 12.92 34.52 26.91
CA LEU A 3 12.90 33.44 25.93
C LEU A 3 13.63 32.24 26.55
N TYR A 4 12.92 31.16 26.88
CA TYR A 4 13.56 29.87 27.18
C TYR A 4 13.92 29.18 25.87
N LEU A 5 15.17 29.34 25.44
CA LEU A 5 15.81 28.48 24.45
C LEU A 5 16.10 27.13 25.11
N LEU A 6 15.23 26.14 24.88
CA LEU A 6 15.56 24.74 25.07
C LEU A 6 16.58 24.36 23.99
N LEU A 7 17.86 24.56 24.30
CA LEU A 7 18.99 23.96 23.57
C LEU A 7 18.87 22.45 23.72
N TRP A 8 18.47 21.77 22.64
CA TRP A 8 18.66 20.34 22.52
C TRP A 8 20.18 20.10 22.49
N TRP A 9 20.73 19.59 23.59
CA TRP A 9 22.06 19.02 23.59
C TRP A 9 22.05 17.83 22.63
N VAL A 10 22.60 18.01 21.44
CA VAL A 10 23.11 16.89 20.65
C VAL A 10 24.33 16.38 21.44
N PRO A 11 24.34 15.14 21.95
CA PRO A 11 25.54 14.61 22.56
C PRO A 11 26.64 14.66 21.50
N LEU A 12 27.75 15.34 21.82
CA LEU A 12 28.98 15.23 21.04
C LEU A 12 29.29 13.74 20.93
N ALA A 13 29.25 13.19 19.72
CA ALA A 13 29.72 11.84 19.46
C ALA A 13 31.15 11.75 20.01
N SER A 14 31.35 10.90 21.00
CA SER A 14 32.67 10.64 21.54
C SER A 14 33.52 10.00 20.44
N ALA A 15 34.59 10.69 20.05
CA ALA A 15 35.66 10.15 19.24
C ALA A 15 36.16 8.82 19.81
N GLY A 16 36.20 7.78 19.00
CA GLY A 16 36.64 6.44 19.39
C GLY A 16 35.90 5.31 18.67
N PRO A 17 36.30 4.06 18.93
CA PRO A 17 35.67 2.89 18.34
C PRO A 17 34.22 2.78 18.82
N ALA A 18 33.27 2.82 17.89
CA ALA A 18 31.86 2.56 18.13
C ALA A 18 31.56 1.08 17.87
N THR A 19 30.84 0.42 18.78
CA THR A 19 30.33 -0.93 18.53
C THR A 19 28.97 -0.84 17.85
N VAL A 20 28.89 -1.34 16.62
CA VAL A 20 27.65 -1.46 15.86
C VAL A 20 27.12 -2.88 16.01
N SER A 21 25.81 -3.00 16.22
CA SER A 21 25.14 -4.29 16.39
C SER A 21 24.08 -4.47 15.30
N VAL A 22 24.23 -5.51 14.49
CA VAL A 22 23.28 -5.91 13.44
C VAL A 22 22.44 -7.08 13.96
N PRO A 23 21.12 -6.91 14.12
CA PRO A 23 20.27 -7.97 14.65
C PRO A 23 19.96 -9.04 13.61
N VAL A 24 20.12 -10.31 14.00
CA VAL A 24 19.74 -11.50 13.24
C VAL A 24 18.66 -12.25 14.02
N TYR A 25 17.45 -12.26 13.49
CA TYR A 25 16.32 -13.00 14.05
C TYR A 25 16.25 -14.39 13.42
N LEU A 26 16.40 -15.44 14.24
CA LEU A 26 16.27 -16.83 13.84
C LEU A 26 14.95 -17.39 14.36
N ASP A 27 13.94 -17.43 13.49
CA ASP A 27 12.62 -17.99 13.82
C ASP A 27 12.69 -19.48 14.16
N TYR A 28 11.87 -19.94 15.11
CA TYR A 28 11.86 -21.37 15.48
C TYR A 28 11.48 -22.33 14.35
N PRO A 29 10.57 -21.99 13.42
CA PRO A 29 10.39 -22.78 12.21
C PRO A 29 11.68 -22.94 11.38
N LEU A 30 12.51 -21.90 11.28
CA LEU A 30 13.81 -21.97 10.60
C LEU A 30 14.78 -22.87 11.39
N LEU A 31 14.92 -22.65 12.69
CA LEU A 31 15.82 -23.49 13.51
C LEU A 31 15.40 -24.98 13.48
N ARG A 32 14.10 -25.25 13.45
CA ARG A 32 13.56 -26.61 13.28
C ARG A 32 13.97 -27.21 11.93
N GLN A 33 13.91 -26.43 10.85
CA GLN A 33 14.32 -26.89 9.54
C GLN A 33 15.83 -27.21 9.49
N ILE A 34 16.66 -26.37 10.10
CA ILE A 34 18.10 -26.64 10.24
C ILE A 34 18.32 -27.93 11.04
N LEU A 35 17.61 -28.09 12.17
CA LEU A 35 17.67 -29.29 13.01
C LEU A 35 17.30 -30.56 12.23
N VAL A 36 16.20 -30.52 11.47
CA VAL A 36 15.75 -31.64 10.65
C VAL A 36 16.79 -31.97 9.57
N THR A 37 17.30 -30.96 8.88
CA THR A 37 18.27 -31.12 7.78
C THR A 37 19.60 -31.69 8.26
N GLN A 38 20.04 -31.34 9.47
CA GLN A 38 21.31 -31.82 10.01
C GLN A 38 21.20 -33.19 10.67
N LEU A 39 20.15 -33.42 11.47
CA LEU A 39 20.10 -34.57 12.39
C LEU A 39 19.03 -35.61 12.03
N PHE A 40 18.00 -35.23 11.26
CA PHE A 40 16.86 -36.07 10.88
C PHE A 40 16.69 -36.16 9.36
N ALA A 41 17.80 -36.17 8.62
CA ALA A 41 17.85 -36.16 7.15
C ALA A 41 17.44 -37.50 6.50
N THR A 42 16.35 -38.10 6.97
CA THR A 42 15.71 -39.28 6.38
C THR A 42 14.41 -38.86 5.67
N PRO A 43 13.92 -39.64 4.69
CA PRO A 43 12.68 -39.30 3.98
C PRO A 43 11.45 -39.17 4.88
N ASP A 44 11.43 -39.89 6.02
CA ASP A 44 10.35 -39.83 7.02
C ASP A 44 10.63 -38.82 8.15
N GLY A 45 11.73 -38.07 8.09
CA GLY A 45 12.11 -37.08 9.11
C GLY A 45 12.40 -37.69 10.48
N SER A 46 12.80 -38.96 10.51
CA SER A 46 13.10 -39.73 11.70
C SER A 46 14.60 -39.94 11.92
N LYS A 47 14.98 -40.27 13.16
CA LYS A 47 16.36 -40.63 13.51
C LYS A 47 16.37 -41.82 14.47
N ASP A 48 17.02 -42.91 14.06
CA ASP A 48 17.26 -44.04 14.95
C ASP A 48 18.43 -43.70 15.89
N LEU A 49 18.17 -43.68 17.20
CA LEU A 49 19.18 -43.51 18.27
C LEU A 49 19.84 -44.84 18.64
N LEU A 50 19.14 -45.93 18.42
CA LEU A 50 19.60 -47.29 18.63
C LEU A 50 18.85 -48.17 17.63
N ASP A 51 19.60 -48.99 16.91
CA ASP A 51 19.08 -50.04 16.03
C ASP A 51 20.08 -51.20 16.12
N ASP A 52 19.71 -52.27 16.82
CA ASP A 52 20.61 -53.41 16.97
C ASP A 52 20.66 -54.25 15.67
N PRO A 53 21.79 -54.90 15.34
CA PRO A 53 21.92 -55.67 14.10
C PRO A 53 20.89 -56.80 13.94
N GLY A 54 20.29 -57.24 15.05
CA GLY A 54 19.24 -58.25 15.09
C GLY A 54 17.80 -57.71 14.98
N GLY A 55 17.61 -56.39 14.91
CA GLY A 55 16.31 -55.71 14.85
C GLY A 55 15.43 -55.90 16.09
N CYS A 56 16.02 -56.34 17.20
CA CYS A 56 15.32 -56.67 18.43
C CYS A 56 15.13 -55.48 19.37
N ASN A 57 16.04 -54.52 19.30
CA ASN A 57 15.99 -53.29 20.05
C ASN A 57 16.10 -52.12 19.10
N ARG A 58 15.11 -51.23 19.13
CA ARG A 58 15.08 -50.04 18.30
C ARG A 58 14.56 -48.85 19.10
N ILE A 59 15.25 -47.72 19.04
CA ILE A 59 14.78 -46.44 19.57
C ILE A 59 14.82 -45.43 18.44
N ARG A 60 13.65 -44.93 18.07
CA ARG A 60 13.46 -43.98 16.97
C ARG A 60 12.88 -42.68 17.47
N LEU A 61 13.41 -41.58 16.98
CA LEU A 61 12.89 -40.23 17.17
C LEU A 61 12.18 -39.74 15.91
N ALA A 62 11.12 -38.97 16.06
CA ALA A 62 10.41 -38.33 14.96
C ALA A 62 9.85 -36.95 15.37
N ASN A 63 9.38 -36.19 14.39
CA ASN A 63 8.69 -34.91 14.59
C ASN A 63 9.42 -33.91 15.51
N PRO A 64 10.72 -33.64 15.31
CA PRO A 64 11.44 -32.73 16.18
C PRO A 64 10.83 -31.33 16.14
N GLN A 65 10.78 -30.68 17.29
CA GLN A 65 10.32 -29.31 17.49
C GLN A 65 11.36 -28.53 18.30
N ILE A 66 11.42 -27.22 18.05
CA ILE A 66 12.23 -26.30 18.84
C ILE A 66 11.36 -25.13 19.32
N ALA A 67 11.56 -24.72 20.56
CA ALA A 67 10.84 -23.60 21.16
C ALA A 67 11.73 -22.86 22.17
N GLY A 68 11.36 -21.63 22.49
CA GLY A 68 12.01 -20.82 23.51
C GLY A 68 11.46 -21.13 24.89
N HIS A 69 12.36 -21.30 25.87
CA HIS A 69 12.01 -21.49 27.26
C HIS A 69 12.94 -20.68 28.16
N GLN A 70 12.49 -19.48 28.54
CA GLN A 70 13.30 -18.50 29.29
C GLN A 70 14.59 -18.14 28.55
N GLN A 71 15.77 -18.56 29.04
CA GLN A 71 17.08 -18.33 28.42
C GLN A 71 17.58 -19.53 27.61
N ASP A 72 16.83 -20.62 27.59
CA ASP A 72 17.22 -21.89 26.97
C ASP A 72 16.28 -22.20 25.79
N LEU A 73 16.77 -23.01 24.85
CA LEU A 73 15.98 -23.58 23.79
C LEU A 73 15.54 -25.00 24.20
N GLU A 74 14.25 -25.26 24.09
CA GLU A 74 13.69 -26.61 24.24
C GLU A 74 13.68 -27.31 22.89
N VAL A 75 14.41 -28.41 22.79
CA VAL A 75 14.31 -29.35 21.66
C VAL A 75 13.55 -30.58 22.15
N ARG A 76 12.42 -30.89 21.50
CA ARG A 76 11.59 -32.07 21.83
C ARG A 76 11.34 -32.91 20.58
N ALA A 77 11.22 -34.22 20.77
CA ALA A 77 10.86 -35.15 19.71
C ALA A 77 9.95 -36.25 20.25
N ASP A 78 9.13 -36.81 19.35
CA ASP A 78 8.40 -38.04 19.62
C ASP A 78 9.39 -39.20 19.64
N VAL A 79 9.22 -40.14 20.57
CA VAL A 79 10.09 -41.30 20.70
C VAL A 79 9.28 -42.57 20.71
N SER A 80 9.69 -43.52 19.89
CA SER A 80 9.17 -44.89 19.88
C SER A 80 10.30 -45.86 20.16
N ALA A 81 10.14 -46.72 21.17
CA ALA A 81 11.10 -47.74 21.52
C ALA A 81 10.46 -49.13 21.42
N GLN A 82 11.18 -50.06 20.81
CA GLN A 82 10.89 -51.49 20.80
C GLN A 82 12.04 -52.16 21.53
N LEU A 83 11.73 -52.87 22.62
CA LEU A 83 12.73 -53.56 23.44
C LEU A 83 12.41 -55.05 23.46
N GLY A 84 13.44 -55.86 23.22
CA GLY A 84 13.34 -57.31 23.13
C GLY A 84 14.66 -58.00 23.48
N VAL A 85 14.58 -59.31 23.69
CA VAL A 85 15.75 -60.15 23.97
C VAL A 85 15.97 -61.08 22.77
N THR A 86 17.20 -61.08 22.25
CA THR A 86 17.61 -61.97 21.18
C THR A 86 17.76 -63.39 21.72
N SER A 87 17.03 -64.34 21.12
CA SER A 87 17.09 -65.77 21.46
C SER A 87 17.50 -66.62 20.25
N LEU A 88 17.78 -67.91 20.46
CA LEU A 88 18.09 -68.88 19.39
C LEU A 88 16.98 -68.98 18.31
N ASN A 89 15.75 -68.58 18.62
CA ASN A 89 14.59 -68.63 17.70
C ASN A 89 14.22 -67.24 17.13
N GLY A 90 15.07 -66.21 17.31
CA GLY A 90 14.82 -64.83 16.86
C GLY A 90 14.58 -63.85 18.01
N CYS A 91 14.16 -62.62 17.67
CA CYS A 91 13.85 -61.60 18.67
C CYS A 91 12.53 -61.89 19.38
N GLN A 92 12.57 -61.99 20.71
CA GLN A 92 11.37 -62.04 21.52
C GLN A 92 11.07 -60.63 22.04
N GLN A 93 10.06 -59.98 21.45
CA GLN A 93 9.67 -58.62 21.79
C GLN A 93 9.05 -58.61 23.20
N MET A 94 9.63 -57.82 24.12
CA MET A 94 9.16 -57.77 25.52
C MET A 94 8.19 -56.61 25.74
N SER A 95 8.49 -55.44 25.17
CA SER A 95 7.68 -54.24 25.35
C SER A 95 7.86 -53.27 24.19
N SER A 96 6.76 -52.65 23.76
CA SER A 96 6.79 -51.45 22.94
C SER A 96 6.41 -50.25 23.80
N TRP A 97 7.09 -49.12 23.56
CA TRP A 97 6.93 -47.91 24.33
C TRP A 97 6.89 -46.71 23.40
N GLN A 98 6.02 -45.75 23.73
CA GLN A 98 5.88 -44.49 23.01
C GLN A 98 5.81 -43.36 24.04
N GLY A 99 6.33 -42.20 23.66
CA GLY A 99 6.35 -41.02 24.51
C GLY A 99 7.04 -39.85 23.83
N SER A 100 7.52 -38.91 24.64
CA SER A 100 8.26 -37.74 24.19
C SER A 100 9.55 -37.61 24.96
N ILE A 101 10.62 -37.20 24.28
CA ILE A 101 11.91 -36.89 24.87
C ILE A 101 12.26 -35.44 24.56
N GLY A 102 12.90 -34.76 25.50
CA GLY A 102 13.35 -33.40 25.27
C GLY A 102 14.58 -32.99 26.06
N LEU A 103 15.17 -31.90 25.60
CA LEU A 103 16.36 -31.27 26.13
C LEU A 103 16.12 -29.76 26.23
N LEU A 104 16.40 -29.19 27.40
CA LEU A 104 16.60 -27.76 27.55
C LEU A 104 18.09 -27.47 27.37
N GLY A 105 18.44 -26.67 26.38
CA GLY A 105 19.82 -26.36 26.00
C GLY A 105 20.04 -24.86 25.92
N ARG A 106 21.10 -24.38 26.56
CA ARG A 106 21.51 -22.98 26.48
C ARG A 106 22.25 -22.73 25.17
N PRO A 107 21.81 -21.80 24.31
CA PRO A 107 22.59 -21.42 23.14
C PRO A 107 23.90 -20.76 23.57
N VAL A 108 25.02 -21.23 23.03
CA VAL A 108 26.36 -20.68 23.32
C VAL A 108 27.15 -20.55 22.02
N ILE A 109 27.97 -19.50 21.94
CA ILE A 109 28.85 -19.24 20.81
C ILE A 109 30.02 -20.24 20.85
N GLU A 110 30.31 -20.87 19.72
CA GLU A 110 31.46 -21.76 19.58
C GLU A 110 32.78 -20.99 19.46
N ALA A 111 33.89 -21.69 19.72
CA ALA A 111 35.22 -21.17 19.43
C ALA A 111 35.31 -20.80 17.93
N GLY A 112 35.78 -19.59 17.64
CA GLY A 112 35.77 -19.01 16.28
C GLY A 112 34.62 -18.03 16.03
N GLY A 113 33.63 -17.92 16.93
CA GLY A 113 32.76 -16.76 17.00
C GLY A 113 31.71 -16.61 15.89
N ARG A 114 31.46 -17.65 15.09
CA ARG A 114 30.51 -17.64 13.95
C ARG A 114 29.43 -18.72 14.00
N LYS A 115 29.51 -19.63 14.96
CA LYS A 115 28.60 -20.78 15.09
C LYS A 115 28.02 -20.82 16.50
N LEU A 116 26.79 -21.32 16.61
CA LEU A 116 26.15 -21.57 17.90
C LEU A 116 25.92 -23.07 18.09
N ARG A 117 26.06 -23.52 19.33
CA ARG A 117 25.66 -24.86 19.78
C ARG A 117 24.74 -24.78 20.98
N LEU A 118 24.02 -25.86 21.26
CA LEU A 118 23.23 -25.98 22.48
C LEU A 118 24.06 -26.68 23.56
N GLN A 119 24.31 -25.99 24.68
CA GLN A 119 24.86 -26.59 25.88
C GLN A 119 23.73 -27.19 26.73
N PRO A 120 23.65 -28.53 26.88
CA PRO A 120 22.57 -29.18 27.62
C PRO A 120 22.50 -28.70 29.08
N GLN A 121 21.34 -28.21 29.51
CA GLN A 121 21.05 -27.84 30.90
C GLN A 121 20.30 -28.95 31.62
N SER A 122 19.23 -29.44 31.00
CA SER A 122 18.43 -30.55 31.55
C SER A 122 17.79 -31.36 30.44
N MET A 123 17.33 -32.54 30.80
CA MET A 123 16.67 -33.47 29.90
C MET A 123 15.49 -34.12 30.58
N TRP A 124 14.51 -34.53 29.79
CA TRP A 124 13.32 -35.18 30.27
C TRP A 124 12.84 -36.24 29.28
N LEU A 125 12.20 -37.27 29.82
CA LEU A 125 11.54 -38.33 29.08
C LEU A 125 10.16 -38.51 29.69
N ILE A 126 9.12 -38.54 28.86
CA ILE A 126 7.72 -38.65 29.28
C ILE A 126 7.10 -39.81 28.51
N ASP A 127 6.34 -40.67 29.20
CA ASP A 127 5.62 -41.78 28.57
C ASP A 127 4.27 -41.35 27.94
N GLY A 128 3.60 -42.29 27.26
CA GLY A 128 2.29 -42.05 26.64
C GLY A 128 1.17 -41.65 27.61
N ASN A 129 1.36 -41.81 28.92
CA ASN A 129 0.41 -41.38 29.96
C ASN A 129 0.77 -40.01 30.55
N GLY A 130 1.86 -39.38 30.10
CA GLY A 130 2.34 -38.10 30.62
C GLY A 130 3.22 -38.22 31.88
N GLN A 131 3.61 -39.42 32.30
CA GLN A 131 4.51 -39.61 33.45
C GLN A 131 5.98 -39.43 33.05
N LYS A 132 6.72 -38.68 33.88
CA LYS A 132 8.18 -38.49 33.72
C LYS A 132 8.94 -39.76 34.10
N ILE A 133 9.84 -40.19 33.22
CA ILE A 133 10.79 -41.28 33.46
C ILE A 133 12.14 -40.68 33.81
N THR A 134 12.67 -41.00 34.98
CA THR A 134 13.92 -40.42 35.50
C THR A 134 15.02 -41.45 35.78
N SER A 135 14.76 -42.75 35.57
CA SER A 135 15.70 -43.84 35.84
C SER A 135 15.42 -45.08 35.00
N GLY A 136 16.37 -46.03 34.93
CA GLY A 136 16.24 -47.30 34.21
C GLY A 136 16.94 -47.32 32.85
N PRO A 137 16.97 -48.48 32.16
CA PRO A 137 17.73 -48.67 30.92
C PRO A 137 17.29 -47.74 29.79
N LEU A 138 15.99 -47.54 29.60
CA LEU A 138 15.45 -46.64 28.57
C LEU A 138 15.89 -45.19 28.80
N TRP A 139 15.86 -44.72 30.06
CA TRP A 139 16.36 -43.41 30.43
C TRP A 139 17.87 -43.29 30.21
N ALA A 140 18.66 -44.28 30.63
CA ALA A 140 20.11 -44.24 30.49
C ALA A 140 20.56 -44.18 29.01
N VAL A 141 20.00 -45.05 28.17
CA VAL A 141 20.30 -45.10 26.73
C VAL A 141 19.78 -43.85 26.01
N GLY A 142 18.52 -43.48 26.26
CA GLY A 142 17.93 -42.28 25.67
C GLY A 142 18.69 -41.01 26.06
N ASN A 143 19.12 -40.90 27.32
CA ASN A 143 19.86 -39.74 27.81
C ASN A 143 21.22 -39.59 27.14
N ALA A 144 22.01 -40.67 27.09
CA ALA A 144 23.34 -40.64 26.46
C ALA A 144 23.25 -40.38 24.95
N ASN A 145 22.35 -41.08 24.24
CA ASN A 145 22.26 -41.00 22.79
C ASN A 145 21.65 -39.68 22.32
N LEU A 146 20.65 -39.14 23.03
CA LEU A 146 20.09 -37.82 22.69
C LEU A 146 21.13 -36.71 22.89
N ARG A 147 21.94 -36.76 23.96
CA ARG A 147 23.05 -35.81 24.15
C ARG A 147 24.07 -35.90 23.02
N ALA A 148 24.46 -37.11 22.64
CA ALA A 148 25.40 -37.33 21.55
C ALA A 148 24.83 -36.83 20.21
N LEU A 149 23.55 -37.09 19.94
CA LEU A 149 22.87 -36.61 18.73
C LEU A 149 22.83 -35.07 18.68
N LEU A 150 22.34 -34.43 19.75
CA LEU A 150 22.17 -32.98 19.81
C LEU A 150 23.49 -32.23 19.93
N ALA A 151 24.58 -32.88 20.37
CA ALA A 151 25.92 -32.31 20.28
C ALA A 151 26.36 -32.03 18.83
N GLY A 152 25.75 -32.72 17.84
CA GLY A 152 25.97 -32.46 16.43
C GLY A 152 25.10 -31.34 15.84
N PHE A 153 24.15 -30.77 16.61
CA PHE A 153 23.32 -29.66 16.13
C PHE A 153 24.10 -28.35 16.20
N VAL A 154 24.35 -27.74 15.05
CA VAL A 154 25.10 -26.49 14.93
C VAL A 154 24.29 -25.48 14.13
N ILE A 155 24.14 -24.28 14.67
CA ILE A 155 23.57 -23.14 13.94
C ILE A 155 24.75 -22.38 13.35
N ASP A 156 25.01 -22.59 12.06
CA ASP A 156 26.11 -21.96 11.35
C ASP A 156 25.68 -20.61 10.76
N LEU A 157 26.22 -19.52 11.32
CA LEU A 157 25.92 -18.16 10.86
C LEU A 157 26.98 -17.63 9.87
N THR A 158 27.95 -18.44 9.48
CA THR A 158 29.00 -18.05 8.51
C THR A 158 28.45 -17.38 7.23
N PRO A 159 27.33 -17.82 6.62
CA PRO A 159 26.79 -17.15 5.44
C PRO A 159 26.39 -15.68 5.66
N TYR A 160 26.00 -15.32 6.89
CA TYR A 160 25.69 -13.92 7.23
C TYR A 160 26.97 -13.08 7.33
N PHE A 161 28.05 -13.65 7.83
CA PHE A 161 29.37 -12.99 7.87
C PHE A 161 29.94 -12.81 6.47
N GLU A 162 29.92 -13.85 5.62
CA GLU A 162 30.38 -13.76 4.23
C GLU A 162 29.60 -12.70 3.45
N SER A 163 28.28 -12.63 3.68
CA SER A 163 27.44 -11.60 3.10
C SER A 163 27.84 -10.17 3.53
N LEU A 164 28.28 -9.99 4.78
CA LEU A 164 28.75 -8.69 5.26
C LEU A 164 30.16 -8.39 4.73
N ASP A 165 31.04 -9.39 4.70
CA ASP A 165 32.39 -9.30 4.14
C ASP A 165 32.36 -8.81 2.68
N ASP A 166 31.42 -9.33 1.88
CA ASP A 166 31.23 -8.93 0.49
C ASP A 166 30.56 -7.55 0.32
N PHE A 167 29.67 -7.18 1.25
CA PHE A 167 28.80 -6.01 1.10
C PHE A 167 29.38 -4.71 1.68
N LEU A 168 29.98 -4.77 2.88
CA LEU A 168 30.47 -3.60 3.61
C LEU A 168 31.49 -2.77 2.80
N PRO A 169 32.45 -3.36 2.06
CA PRO A 169 33.37 -2.58 1.22
C PRO A 169 32.67 -1.75 0.13
N ALA A 170 31.49 -2.17 -0.33
CA ALA A 170 30.78 -1.50 -1.41
C ALA A 170 29.96 -0.27 -0.95
N VAL A 171 29.71 -0.16 0.36
CA VAL A 171 28.89 0.90 0.99
C VAL A 171 29.68 1.80 1.93
N LEU A 172 30.95 1.50 2.16
CA LEU A 172 31.92 2.33 2.89
C LEU A 172 33.12 2.68 1.98
N PRO A 173 32.89 3.32 0.82
CA PRO A 173 33.95 3.53 -0.19
C PRO A 173 35.03 4.51 0.26
N GLY A 174 34.77 5.34 1.27
CA GLY A 174 35.73 6.32 1.81
C GLY A 174 36.80 5.72 2.73
N ASN A 175 36.64 4.46 3.15
CA ASN A 175 37.53 3.82 4.10
C ASN A 175 38.79 3.28 3.39
N SER A 176 39.94 3.40 4.04
CA SER A 176 41.17 2.77 3.56
C SER A 176 41.07 1.25 3.58
N ARG A 177 41.93 0.58 2.82
CA ARG A 177 42.00 -0.88 2.81
C ARG A 177 42.27 -1.44 4.21
N GLU A 178 43.12 -0.79 4.99
CA GLU A 178 43.47 -1.17 6.35
C GLU A 178 42.27 -1.01 7.29
N GLN A 179 41.53 0.10 7.17
CA GLN A 179 40.32 0.36 7.96
C GLN A 179 39.23 -0.68 7.66
N LEU A 180 39.01 -1.00 6.38
CA LEU A 180 38.07 -2.05 5.99
C LEU A 180 38.51 -3.42 6.50
N GLN A 181 39.80 -3.77 6.43
CA GLN A 181 40.31 -5.03 6.96
C GLN A 181 40.15 -5.12 8.49
N ALA A 182 40.38 -4.03 9.22
CA ALA A 182 40.16 -3.98 10.66
C ALA A 182 38.67 -4.15 11.01
N LEU A 183 37.78 -3.47 10.29
CA LEU A 183 36.33 -3.58 10.46
C LEU A 183 35.85 -5.01 10.21
N LEU A 184 36.21 -5.61 9.08
CA LEU A 184 35.84 -6.99 8.74
C LEU A 184 36.44 -8.00 9.73
N GLY A 185 37.67 -7.77 10.18
CA GLY A 185 38.32 -8.59 11.21
C GLY A 185 37.68 -8.50 12.60
N SER A 186 36.90 -7.44 12.87
CA SER A 186 36.19 -7.24 14.14
C SER A 186 34.82 -7.93 14.22
N LEU A 187 34.33 -8.48 13.10
CA LEU A 187 33.02 -9.10 13.02
C LEU A 187 32.94 -10.32 13.95
N THR A 188 32.05 -10.25 14.94
CA THR A 188 31.85 -11.31 15.93
C THR A 188 30.39 -11.48 16.30
N LEU A 189 30.01 -12.66 16.80
CA LEU A 189 28.72 -12.83 17.46
C LEU A 189 28.74 -12.18 18.84
N GLY A 190 27.71 -11.40 19.13
CA GLY A 190 27.50 -10.70 20.39
C GLY A 190 26.39 -11.33 21.23
N GLU A 191 25.50 -10.48 21.74
CA GLU A 191 24.40 -10.90 22.62
C GLU A 191 23.48 -11.94 21.96
N LEU A 192 23.10 -12.95 22.76
CA LEU A 192 22.11 -13.97 22.41
C LEU A 192 20.88 -13.80 23.30
N GLN A 193 19.72 -13.67 22.68
CA GLN A 193 18.46 -13.52 23.41
C GLN A 193 17.42 -14.51 22.89
N VAL A 194 16.97 -15.40 23.77
CA VAL A 194 15.85 -16.31 23.51
C VAL A 194 14.55 -15.58 23.81
N THR A 195 13.63 -15.53 22.83
CA THR A 195 12.28 -14.96 22.98
C THR A 195 11.23 -16.07 22.87
N PRO A 196 9.92 -15.79 22.95
CA PRO A 196 8.91 -16.83 22.70
C PRO A 196 8.85 -17.32 21.25
N GLU A 197 9.36 -16.56 20.27
CA GLU A 197 9.18 -16.83 18.84
C GLU A 197 10.51 -17.01 18.09
N THR A 198 11.60 -16.43 18.61
CA THR A 198 12.88 -16.31 17.93
C THR A 198 14.06 -16.56 18.86
N LEU A 199 15.19 -16.97 18.28
CA LEU A 199 16.51 -16.73 18.85
C LEU A 199 17.08 -15.48 18.18
N ASN A 200 17.22 -14.40 18.95
CA ASN A 200 17.84 -13.16 18.48
C ASN A 200 19.35 -13.26 18.70
N VAL A 201 20.10 -12.92 17.68
CA VAL A 201 21.56 -12.97 17.66
C VAL A 201 22.07 -11.62 17.17
N ALA A 202 23.01 -11.00 17.87
CA ALA A 202 23.69 -9.81 17.39
C ALA A 202 24.97 -10.18 16.62
N ILE A 203 25.17 -9.62 15.44
CA ILE A 203 26.50 -9.54 14.80
C ILE A 203 27.08 -8.17 15.15
N GLN A 204 28.22 -8.15 15.83
CA GLN A 204 28.90 -6.94 16.27
C GLN A 204 30.09 -6.63 15.37
N MET A 205 30.30 -5.35 15.09
CA MET A 205 31.49 -4.83 14.43
C MET A 205 31.97 -3.56 15.12
N GLN A 206 33.28 -3.31 15.07
CA GLN A 206 33.88 -2.07 15.53
C GLN A 206 34.06 -1.12 14.34
N VAL A 207 33.59 0.11 14.52
CA VAL A 207 33.70 1.17 13.53
C VAL A 207 34.45 2.34 14.15
N ASP A 208 35.57 2.71 13.52
CA ASP A 208 36.34 3.89 13.92
C ASP A 208 35.71 5.14 13.31
N LEU A 209 35.18 6.01 14.16
CA LEU A 209 34.61 7.29 13.72
C LEU A 209 35.70 8.37 13.68
N PRO A 210 35.83 9.12 12.57
CA PRO A 210 36.82 10.18 12.45
C PRO A 210 36.53 11.34 13.42
N ASP A 211 37.60 11.96 13.93
CA ASP A 211 37.55 13.07 14.91
C ASP A 211 36.94 14.37 14.36
N ALA A 212 36.90 14.53 13.04
CA ALA A 212 36.54 15.79 12.40
C ALA A 212 35.06 15.81 11.97
N PRO A 213 34.30 16.87 12.29
CA PRO A 213 32.97 17.05 11.71
C PRO A 213 33.08 17.13 10.18
N PRO A 214 32.08 16.62 9.44
CA PRO A 214 32.08 16.72 7.98
C PRO A 214 32.21 18.18 7.57
N GLN A 215 33.12 18.46 6.64
CA GLN A 215 33.31 19.81 6.12
C GLN A 215 32.02 20.28 5.42
N PRO A 216 31.73 21.59 5.42
CA PRO A 216 30.59 22.14 4.71
C PRO A 216 30.65 21.70 3.24
N VAL A 217 29.68 20.90 2.81
CA VAL A 217 29.61 20.38 1.45
C VAL A 217 29.30 21.58 0.53
N GLU A 218 30.12 21.75 -0.51
CA GLU A 218 29.84 22.74 -1.56
C GLU A 218 28.52 22.41 -2.28
N LYS A 219 27.96 23.37 -3.01
CA LYS A 219 26.76 23.08 -3.81
C LYS A 219 27.12 22.04 -4.87
N LEU A 220 26.27 21.02 -5.01
CA LEU A 220 26.41 19.99 -6.04
C LEU A 220 26.49 20.63 -7.43
N SER A 221 27.48 20.19 -8.20
CA SER A 221 27.62 20.46 -9.63
C SER A 221 26.53 19.77 -10.44
N GLU A 222 26.35 20.18 -11.70
CA GLU A 222 25.38 19.55 -12.61
C GLU A 222 25.67 18.05 -12.83
N GLN A 223 26.94 17.66 -12.83
CA GLN A 223 27.34 16.26 -12.95
C GLN A 223 26.95 15.47 -11.71
N GLU A 224 27.21 16.00 -10.51
CA GLU A 224 26.84 15.34 -9.24
C GLU A 224 25.32 15.22 -9.10
N LEU A 225 24.54 16.18 -9.61
CA LEU A 225 23.08 16.09 -9.66
C LEU A 225 22.61 14.97 -10.60
N ALA A 226 23.24 14.81 -11.77
CA ALA A 226 22.92 13.72 -12.69
C ALA A 226 23.28 12.34 -12.10
N GLU A 227 24.41 12.25 -11.40
CA GLU A 227 24.83 11.02 -10.70
C GLU A 227 23.88 10.69 -9.54
N LEU A 228 23.46 11.70 -8.75
CA LEU A 228 22.42 11.54 -7.73
C LEU A 228 21.11 11.02 -8.35
N GLU A 229 20.73 11.55 -9.52
CA GLU A 229 19.53 11.11 -10.22
C GLU A 229 19.59 9.63 -10.61
N ILE A 230 20.69 9.21 -11.23
CA ILE A 230 20.93 7.81 -11.60
C ILE A 230 20.90 6.92 -10.36
N ARG A 231 21.55 7.34 -9.25
CA ARG A 231 21.61 6.55 -8.01
C ARG A 231 20.22 6.30 -7.43
N TRP A 232 19.40 7.33 -7.24
CA TRP A 232 18.06 7.12 -6.67
C TRP A 232 17.14 6.32 -7.61
N GLN A 233 17.31 6.45 -8.93
CA GLN A 233 16.59 5.62 -9.90
C GLN A 233 16.97 4.15 -9.80
N MET A 234 18.26 3.84 -9.65
CA MET A 234 18.73 2.47 -9.40
C MET A 234 18.19 1.92 -8.07
N MET A 235 18.11 2.75 -7.03
CA MET A 235 17.53 2.39 -5.74
C MET A 235 16.03 2.01 -5.86
N ASP A 236 15.21 2.83 -6.54
CA ASP A 236 13.79 2.53 -6.79
C ASP A 236 13.61 1.30 -7.69
N ALA A 237 14.44 1.15 -8.73
CA ALA A 237 14.44 -0.03 -9.58
C ALA A 237 14.73 -1.30 -8.78
N LEU A 238 15.76 -1.26 -7.92
CA LEU A 238 16.15 -2.39 -7.08
C LEU A 238 15.03 -2.79 -6.11
N LEU A 239 14.39 -1.81 -5.47
CA LEU A 239 13.26 -2.06 -4.56
C LEU A 239 12.08 -2.70 -5.31
N ALA A 240 11.69 -2.15 -6.45
CA ALA A 240 10.60 -2.70 -7.27
C ALA A 240 10.95 -4.12 -7.78
N GLY A 241 12.20 -4.33 -8.20
CA GLY A 241 12.72 -5.63 -8.62
C GLY A 241 12.69 -6.66 -7.50
N ALA A 242 13.09 -6.29 -6.29
CA ALA A 242 13.02 -7.14 -5.10
C ALA A 242 11.57 -7.51 -4.77
N VAL A 243 10.65 -6.55 -4.80
CA VAL A 243 9.21 -6.78 -4.58
C VAL A 243 8.65 -7.78 -5.60
N LYS A 244 8.97 -7.64 -6.89
CA LYS A 244 8.58 -8.61 -7.92
C LYS A 244 9.18 -9.99 -7.67
N TYR A 245 10.47 -10.05 -7.37
CA TYR A 245 11.18 -11.29 -7.11
C TYR A 245 10.56 -12.05 -5.92
N TYR A 246 10.34 -11.38 -4.79
CA TYR A 246 9.74 -12.04 -3.63
C TYR A 246 8.26 -12.39 -3.83
N ALA A 247 7.50 -11.56 -4.56
CA ALA A 247 6.11 -11.85 -4.88
C ALA A 247 5.98 -13.12 -5.73
N THR A 248 6.88 -13.36 -6.70
CA THR A 248 6.84 -14.58 -7.54
C THR A 248 7.21 -15.86 -6.77
N ASN A 249 7.84 -15.74 -5.61
CA ASN A 249 8.26 -16.87 -4.77
C ASN A 249 7.35 -17.07 -3.54
N THR A 250 6.14 -16.50 -3.54
CA THR A 250 5.10 -16.80 -2.54
C THR A 250 3.72 -16.91 -3.17
N ASP A 251 2.97 -17.91 -2.70
CA ASP A 251 1.55 -18.07 -3.02
C ASP A 251 0.63 -17.42 -1.97
N MET A 252 1.19 -16.89 -0.88
CA MET A 252 0.40 -16.25 0.18
C MET A 252 0.03 -14.82 -0.20
N GLN A 253 -1.26 -14.60 -0.40
CA GLN A 253 -1.78 -13.32 -0.87
C GLN A 253 -1.53 -12.19 0.14
N ASP A 254 -1.60 -12.44 1.45
CA ASP A 254 -1.32 -11.42 2.48
C ASP A 254 0.13 -10.92 2.41
N LEU A 255 1.09 -11.78 2.05
CA LEU A 255 2.48 -11.39 1.84
C LEU A 255 2.68 -10.60 0.54
N ARG A 256 2.05 -11.03 -0.56
CA ARG A 256 2.03 -10.27 -1.82
C ARG A 256 1.46 -8.86 -1.65
N ASP A 257 0.40 -8.77 -0.84
CA ASP A 257 -0.24 -7.52 -0.44
C ASP A 257 0.71 -6.62 0.34
N ALA A 258 1.39 -7.17 1.35
CA ALA A 258 2.37 -6.44 2.14
C ALA A 258 3.56 -5.95 1.29
N LEU A 259 4.05 -6.76 0.34
CA LEU A 259 5.13 -6.36 -0.57
C LEU A 259 4.74 -5.15 -1.43
N LEU A 260 3.53 -5.15 -2.01
CA LEU A 260 3.08 -4.00 -2.80
C LEU A 260 2.86 -2.76 -1.94
N ASP A 261 2.32 -2.94 -0.73
CA ASP A 261 2.10 -1.83 0.20
C ASP A 261 3.43 -1.15 0.57
N VAL A 262 4.50 -1.93 0.80
CA VAL A 262 5.85 -1.39 1.03
C VAL A 262 6.35 -0.61 -0.19
N LEU A 263 6.15 -1.12 -1.42
CA LEU A 263 6.55 -0.42 -2.64
C LEU A 263 5.81 0.91 -2.82
N LEU A 264 4.49 0.90 -2.68
CA LEU A 264 3.66 2.10 -2.86
C LEU A 264 4.00 3.14 -1.79
N ASP A 265 4.00 2.77 -0.50
CA ASP A 265 4.36 3.67 0.59
C ASP A 265 5.77 4.24 0.42
N SER A 266 6.72 3.39 0.03
CA SER A 266 8.08 3.81 -0.30
C SER A 266 8.08 4.90 -1.38
N ARG A 267 7.41 4.70 -2.52
CA ARG A 267 7.45 5.70 -3.59
C ARG A 267 6.79 7.03 -3.25
N TYR A 268 5.76 7.04 -2.39
CA TYR A 268 5.22 8.30 -1.86
C TYR A 268 6.27 9.02 -1.00
N ARG A 269 7.02 8.29 -0.16
CA ARG A 269 8.13 8.87 0.62
C ARG A 269 9.28 9.36 -0.28
N LEU A 270 9.61 8.64 -1.36
CA LEU A 270 10.60 9.10 -2.35
C LEU A 270 10.14 10.38 -3.03
N ARG A 271 8.88 10.45 -3.49
CA ARG A 271 8.30 11.66 -4.07
C ARG A 271 8.51 12.84 -3.14
N ASP A 272 8.19 12.70 -1.86
CA ASP A 272 8.31 13.76 -0.88
C ASP A 272 9.79 14.14 -0.63
N ALA A 273 10.69 13.16 -0.51
CA ALA A 273 12.13 13.37 -0.36
C ALA A 273 12.73 14.19 -1.53
N LEU A 274 12.29 13.92 -2.76
CA LEU A 274 12.74 14.62 -3.96
C LEU A 274 12.19 16.06 -4.09
N THR A 275 11.23 16.46 -3.26
CA THR A 275 10.76 17.87 -3.20
C THR A 275 11.54 18.74 -2.22
N LEU A 276 12.41 18.15 -1.40
CA LEU A 276 13.24 18.88 -0.45
C LEU A 276 14.30 19.72 -1.17
N PRO A 277 14.84 20.77 -0.53
CA PRO A 277 15.97 21.51 -1.07
C PRO A 277 17.15 20.57 -1.37
N GLN A 278 17.88 20.83 -2.46
CA GLN A 278 18.97 19.97 -2.96
C GLN A 278 19.97 19.53 -1.89
N GLN A 279 20.29 20.42 -0.94
CA GLN A 279 21.22 20.17 0.17
C GLN A 279 20.75 19.08 1.15
N GLN A 280 19.46 18.75 1.14
CA GLN A 280 18.83 17.74 2.00
C GLN A 280 18.36 16.53 1.20
N THR A 281 18.33 16.61 -0.13
CA THR A 281 17.77 15.56 -0.99
C THR A 281 18.58 14.27 -0.92
N ASP A 282 19.92 14.34 -0.97
CA ASP A 282 20.75 13.13 -0.95
C ASP A 282 20.56 12.35 0.35
N ASP A 283 20.65 13.03 1.49
CA ASP A 283 20.36 12.44 2.80
C ASP A 283 18.93 11.90 2.87
N ALA A 284 17.92 12.64 2.41
CA ALA A 284 16.54 12.19 2.45
C ALA A 284 16.29 10.94 1.59
N VAL A 285 16.93 10.84 0.41
CA VAL A 285 16.88 9.67 -0.47
C VAL A 285 17.59 8.49 0.19
N ARG A 286 18.76 8.71 0.79
CA ARG A 286 19.52 7.67 1.49
C ARG A 286 18.69 7.07 2.64
N HIS A 287 18.12 7.89 3.51
CA HIS A 287 17.22 7.43 4.58
C HIS A 287 15.97 6.75 4.01
N TRP A 288 15.37 7.31 2.95
CA TRP A 288 14.21 6.70 2.29
C TRP A 288 14.50 5.25 1.85
N PHE A 289 15.65 5.03 1.22
CA PHE A 289 16.04 3.70 0.74
C PHE A 289 16.20 2.73 1.91
N ILE A 290 16.99 3.10 2.93
CA ILE A 290 17.24 2.28 4.11
C ILE A 290 15.92 1.93 4.83
N ASP A 291 15.06 2.91 5.08
CA ASP A 291 13.76 2.71 5.70
C ASP A 291 12.83 1.80 4.88
N SER A 292 12.93 1.87 3.56
CA SER A 292 12.13 1.00 2.67
C SER A 292 12.55 -0.45 2.79
N TRP A 293 13.86 -0.72 2.92
CA TRP A 293 14.38 -2.07 3.16
C TRP A 293 14.06 -2.58 4.57
N GLN A 294 14.12 -1.73 5.59
CA GLN A 294 13.69 -2.06 6.94
C GLN A 294 12.22 -2.52 6.98
N ARG A 295 11.34 -1.87 6.20
CA ARG A 295 9.93 -2.28 6.08
C ARG A 295 9.75 -3.57 5.28
N LEU A 296 10.65 -3.86 4.34
CA LEU A 296 10.61 -5.07 3.52
C LEU A 296 11.06 -6.31 4.30
N GLY A 297 12.03 -6.15 5.21
CA GLY A 297 12.66 -7.23 5.98
C GLY A 297 11.69 -8.23 6.62
N PRO A 298 10.70 -7.81 7.44
CA PRO A 298 9.75 -8.73 8.06
C PRO A 298 8.92 -9.53 7.06
N VAL A 299 8.57 -8.94 5.91
CA VAL A 299 7.81 -9.64 4.86
C VAL A 299 8.69 -10.71 4.20
N VAL A 300 9.93 -10.36 3.86
CA VAL A 300 10.90 -11.30 3.27
C VAL A 300 11.20 -12.46 4.21
N ARG A 301 11.36 -12.20 5.52
CA ARG A 301 11.53 -13.25 6.54
C ARG A 301 10.39 -14.27 6.51
N ARG A 302 9.13 -13.80 6.47
CA ARG A 302 7.96 -14.69 6.37
C ARG A 302 7.93 -15.51 5.08
N ILE A 303 8.35 -14.95 3.95
CA ILE A 303 8.43 -15.70 2.68
C ILE A 303 9.58 -16.71 2.73
N ALA A 304 10.72 -16.34 3.32
CA ALA A 304 11.86 -17.23 3.47
C ALA A 304 11.50 -18.52 4.22
N LEU A 305 10.56 -18.47 5.18
CA LEU A 305 10.06 -19.65 5.88
C LEU A 305 9.29 -20.65 4.98
N GLN A 306 8.81 -20.23 3.81
CA GLN A 306 8.15 -21.10 2.85
C GLN A 306 9.15 -21.84 1.94
N GLN A 307 10.39 -21.36 1.90
CA GLN A 307 11.42 -21.92 1.03
C GLN A 307 12.00 -23.21 1.65
N GLN A 308 12.61 -24.05 0.80
CA GLN A 308 13.22 -25.30 1.22
C GLN A 308 14.75 -25.23 1.14
N GLY A 309 15.42 -25.89 2.08
CA GLY A 309 16.87 -26.05 2.07
C GLY A 309 17.61 -24.75 2.32
N GLN A 310 18.63 -24.47 1.50
CA GLN A 310 19.55 -23.34 1.71
C GLN A 310 19.02 -21.98 1.19
N GLN A 311 17.96 -21.98 0.37
CA GLN A 311 17.40 -20.74 -0.19
C GLN A 311 16.92 -19.76 0.89
N ASN A 312 16.44 -20.29 2.02
CA ASN A 312 15.97 -19.53 3.17
C ASN A 312 17.09 -18.66 3.76
N LEU A 313 18.29 -19.24 3.90
CA LEU A 313 19.46 -18.55 4.47
C LEU A 313 20.00 -17.45 3.53
N ILE A 314 19.96 -17.69 2.21
CA ILE A 314 20.38 -16.71 1.20
C ILE A 314 19.48 -15.47 1.24
N TRP A 315 18.16 -15.63 1.43
CA TRP A 315 17.28 -14.48 1.52
C TRP A 315 17.42 -13.72 2.84
N LEU A 316 17.69 -14.43 3.93
CA LEU A 316 17.94 -13.81 5.23
C LEU A 316 19.28 -13.06 5.27
N SER A 317 20.26 -13.45 4.44
CA SER A 317 21.52 -12.68 4.32
C SER A 317 21.29 -11.32 3.65
N VAL A 318 20.40 -11.22 2.65
CA VAL A 318 19.96 -9.93 2.08
C VAL A 318 19.37 -9.04 3.16
N VAL A 319 18.45 -9.57 3.98
CA VAL A 319 17.84 -8.81 5.07
C VAL A 319 18.92 -8.33 6.05
N THR A 320 19.88 -9.20 6.38
CA THR A 320 20.97 -8.86 7.30
C THR A 320 21.90 -7.78 6.76
N ALA A 321 22.23 -7.79 5.47
CA ALA A 321 23.00 -6.71 4.84
C ALA A 321 22.25 -5.38 4.88
N THR A 322 20.94 -5.39 4.67
CA THR A 322 20.11 -4.17 4.79
C THR A 322 19.90 -3.72 6.24
N ASP A 323 19.92 -4.66 7.21
CA ASP A 323 19.94 -4.34 8.64
C ASP A 323 21.28 -3.70 9.04
N ALA A 324 22.39 -4.11 8.43
CA ALA A 324 23.69 -3.49 8.62
C ALA A 324 23.73 -2.04 8.08
N LEU A 325 23.12 -1.76 6.91
CA LEU A 325 22.98 -0.39 6.42
C LEU A 325 22.28 0.50 7.43
N HIS A 326 21.16 0.02 7.99
CA HIS A 326 20.39 0.77 8.97
C HIS A 326 21.21 1.01 10.26
N ALA A 327 21.90 -0.02 10.76
CA ALA A 327 22.73 0.10 11.95
C ALA A 327 23.90 1.08 11.78
N LEU A 328 24.54 1.09 10.60
CA LEU A 328 25.62 2.04 10.27
C LEU A 328 25.10 3.48 10.12
N ASP A 329 23.94 3.64 9.47
CA ASP A 329 23.29 4.95 9.29
C ASP A 329 23.02 5.67 10.63
N GLN A 330 22.67 4.91 11.69
CA GLN A 330 22.44 5.49 13.02
C GLN A 330 23.70 6.14 13.65
N LEU A 331 24.91 5.83 13.16
CA LEU A 331 26.14 6.50 13.61
C LEU A 331 26.31 7.90 13.01
N GLY A 332 25.49 8.26 12.02
CA GLY A 332 25.53 9.56 11.35
C GLY A 332 26.60 9.64 10.26
N PRO A 333 26.75 10.82 9.62
CA PRO A 333 27.52 10.99 8.39
C PRO A 333 29.03 10.70 8.54
N ALA A 334 29.57 10.75 9.76
CA ALA A 334 30.99 10.49 10.03
C ALA A 334 31.43 9.06 9.67
N VAL A 335 30.50 8.10 9.61
CA VAL A 335 30.78 6.72 9.21
C VAL A 335 31.16 6.59 7.73
N GLY A 336 30.86 7.59 6.90
CA GLY A 336 31.15 7.56 5.46
C GLY A 336 30.25 6.61 4.65
N LEU A 337 29.05 6.32 5.13
CA LEU A 337 28.08 5.47 4.44
C LEU A 337 27.65 6.12 3.12
N ASP A 338 27.92 5.45 2.01
CA ASP A 338 27.48 5.86 0.68
C ASP A 338 26.82 4.69 -0.06
N ILE A 339 25.59 4.90 -0.51
CA ILE A 339 24.85 3.92 -1.30
C ILE A 339 25.21 4.13 -2.78
N SER A 340 26.42 3.70 -3.10
CA SER A 340 27.00 3.82 -4.45
C SER A 340 26.36 2.86 -5.46
N SER A 341 26.54 3.14 -6.75
CA SER A 341 26.11 2.23 -7.84
C SER A 341 26.73 0.84 -7.71
N ASN A 342 27.94 0.72 -7.16
CA ASN A 342 28.58 -0.57 -6.90
C ASN A 342 27.94 -1.30 -5.70
N GLY A 343 27.59 -0.57 -4.63
CA GLY A 343 26.82 -1.10 -3.51
C GLY A 343 25.46 -1.65 -3.96
N LEU A 344 24.77 -0.93 -4.85
CA LEU A 344 23.50 -1.38 -5.43
C LEU A 344 23.66 -2.63 -6.31
N ARG A 345 24.74 -2.73 -7.10
CA ARG A 345 25.08 -3.96 -7.86
C ARG A 345 25.34 -5.14 -6.94
N GLN A 346 26.04 -4.92 -5.83
CA GLN A 346 26.30 -5.98 -4.86
C GLN A 346 24.99 -6.47 -4.22
N LEU A 347 24.13 -5.56 -3.78
CA LEU A 347 22.82 -5.91 -3.22
C LEU A 347 21.92 -6.62 -4.26
N ALA A 348 21.93 -6.18 -5.51
CA ALA A 348 21.19 -6.84 -6.59
C ALA A 348 21.65 -8.28 -6.85
N ARG A 349 22.96 -8.55 -6.76
CA ARG A 349 23.52 -9.91 -6.91
C ARG A 349 23.11 -10.82 -5.75
N MET A 350 23.01 -10.28 -4.55
CA MET A 350 22.55 -11.05 -3.39
C MET A 350 21.08 -11.45 -3.51
N ILE A 351 20.24 -10.59 -4.10
CA ILE A 351 18.82 -10.90 -4.36
C ILE A 351 18.67 -11.91 -5.49
N ASN A 352 19.32 -11.65 -6.63
CA ASN A 352 19.27 -12.54 -7.79
C ASN A 352 20.52 -12.37 -8.66
N ALA A 353 21.55 -13.17 -8.39
CA ALA A 353 22.83 -13.13 -9.09
C ALA A 353 22.68 -13.21 -10.63
N GLY A 354 21.72 -14.00 -11.14
CA GLY A 354 21.51 -14.18 -12.58
C GLY A 354 20.81 -13.00 -13.28
N ARG A 355 20.18 -12.08 -12.53
CA ARG A 355 19.40 -10.95 -13.08
C ARG A 355 19.75 -9.61 -12.42
N ALA A 356 20.92 -9.49 -11.80
CA ALA A 356 21.32 -8.31 -11.02
C ALA A 356 21.25 -6.99 -11.84
N GLU A 357 21.72 -7.00 -13.09
CA GLU A 357 21.67 -5.81 -13.96
C GLU A 357 20.24 -5.43 -14.35
N GLU A 358 19.36 -6.42 -14.51
CA GLU A 358 17.96 -6.18 -14.83
C GLU A 358 17.21 -5.57 -13.64
N LEU A 359 17.52 -6.00 -12.41
CA LEU A 359 16.95 -5.44 -11.18
C LEU A 359 17.27 -3.95 -11.00
N LEU A 360 18.39 -3.47 -11.57
CA LEU A 360 18.82 -2.08 -11.45
C LEU A 360 18.32 -1.18 -12.58
N ARG A 361 17.68 -1.75 -13.60
CA ARG A 361 17.23 -0.99 -14.76
C ARG A 361 15.98 -0.18 -14.44
N TYR A 362 16.12 1.13 -14.35
CA TYR A 362 14.99 2.04 -14.28
C TYR A 362 14.25 2.09 -15.62
N SER A 363 12.93 1.94 -15.60
CA SER A 363 12.09 1.91 -16.82
C SER A 363 10.78 2.63 -16.61
N GLU A 364 10.37 3.47 -17.56
CA GLU A 364 9.06 4.15 -17.54
C GLU A 364 7.94 3.32 -18.18
N GLU A 365 8.28 2.16 -18.74
CA GLU A 365 7.32 1.28 -19.40
C GLU A 365 6.38 0.61 -18.40
N VAL A 366 5.23 0.17 -18.89
CA VAL A 366 4.29 -0.65 -18.11
C VAL A 366 4.94 -2.01 -17.84
N ASP A 367 4.96 -2.40 -16.57
CA ASP A 367 5.48 -3.67 -16.09
C ASP A 367 4.30 -4.63 -15.84
N PRO A 368 4.18 -5.73 -16.62
CA PRO A 368 3.07 -6.68 -16.48
C PRO A 368 3.00 -7.35 -15.11
N GLU A 369 4.13 -7.60 -14.45
CA GLU A 369 4.17 -8.24 -13.13
C GLU A 369 3.65 -7.29 -12.05
N LEU A 370 4.02 -6.01 -12.10
CA LEU A 370 3.46 -4.98 -11.21
C LEU A 370 1.97 -4.77 -11.45
N GLN A 371 1.52 -4.72 -12.71
CA GLN A 371 0.09 -4.65 -13.03
C GLN A 371 -0.68 -5.86 -12.49
N GLN A 372 -0.12 -7.06 -12.64
CA GLN A 372 -0.75 -8.27 -12.12
C GLN A 372 -0.84 -8.24 -10.59
N LEU A 373 0.24 -7.83 -9.90
CA LEU A 373 0.27 -7.70 -8.45
C LEU A 373 -0.80 -6.72 -7.94
N LEU A 374 -0.94 -5.57 -8.61
CA LEU A 374 -1.98 -4.59 -8.30
C LEU A 374 -3.40 -5.12 -8.57
N ARG A 375 -3.63 -5.82 -9.68
CA ARG A 375 -4.97 -6.33 -10.05
C ARG A 375 -5.44 -7.47 -9.15
N GLN A 376 -4.54 -8.38 -8.78
CA GLN A 376 -4.88 -9.51 -7.90
C GLN A 376 -5.42 -9.01 -6.56
N GLN A 377 -4.90 -7.89 -6.07
CA GLN A 377 -5.32 -7.27 -4.81
C GLN A 377 -6.71 -6.65 -4.83
N ILE A 378 -7.14 -6.14 -5.98
CA ILE A 378 -8.47 -5.53 -6.12
C ILE A 378 -9.55 -6.62 -6.18
N GLN A 379 -9.20 -7.83 -6.64
CA GLN A 379 -10.13 -8.94 -6.89
C GLN A 379 -10.33 -9.90 -5.69
N THR A 380 -9.59 -9.77 -4.59
CA THR A 380 -9.62 -10.69 -3.44
C THR A 380 -10.81 -10.53 -2.51
N LEU A 381 -11.71 -9.57 -2.76
CA LEU A 381 -12.99 -9.49 -2.08
C LEU A 381 -13.99 -10.45 -2.73
N ALA A 382 -14.65 -11.26 -1.90
CA ALA A 382 -15.65 -12.22 -2.34
C ALA A 382 -16.61 -11.53 -3.33
N PRO A 383 -16.75 -12.04 -4.57
CA PRO A 383 -17.67 -11.46 -5.51
C PRO A 383 -19.08 -11.53 -4.93
N ASP A 384 -19.87 -10.47 -5.14
CA ASP A 384 -21.30 -10.53 -4.92
C ASP A 384 -21.87 -11.71 -5.72
N PRO A 385 -22.50 -12.73 -5.10
CA PRO A 385 -23.10 -13.84 -5.82
C PRO A 385 -24.22 -13.37 -6.78
N SER A 386 -24.76 -12.17 -6.57
CA SER A 386 -25.73 -11.49 -7.45
C SER A 386 -25.10 -10.91 -8.73
N ALA A 387 -23.76 -10.88 -8.84
CA ALA A 387 -23.06 -10.32 -10.00
C ALA A 387 -22.88 -11.32 -11.15
N MET A 388 -23.32 -12.58 -11.00
CA MET A 388 -23.28 -13.59 -12.06
C MET A 388 -24.49 -13.45 -13.00
N HIS A 389 -24.60 -12.31 -13.68
CA HIS A 389 -25.53 -12.12 -14.79
C HIS A 389 -24.76 -12.07 -16.10
N LEU A 390 -24.87 -13.14 -16.90
CA LEU A 390 -24.50 -13.11 -18.31
C LEU A 390 -25.41 -12.11 -19.03
N ARG A 391 -24.90 -10.90 -19.29
CA ARG A 391 -25.60 -9.90 -20.10
C ARG A 391 -25.10 -9.99 -21.55
N PHE A 392 -25.84 -10.73 -22.38
CA PHE A 392 -25.77 -10.57 -23.82
C PHE A 392 -26.62 -9.35 -24.20
N SER A 393 -25.99 -8.21 -24.49
CA SER A 393 -26.68 -7.09 -25.16
C SER A 393 -26.47 -7.22 -26.66
N LEU A 394 -27.56 -7.45 -27.42
CA LEU A 394 -27.57 -7.52 -28.88
C LEU A 394 -27.98 -6.16 -29.52
N PHE A 395 -27.92 -5.07 -28.76
CA PHE A 395 -28.17 -3.72 -29.27
C PHE A 395 -26.91 -2.86 -29.12
N PRO A 396 -26.43 -2.21 -30.20
CA PRO A 396 -25.32 -1.27 -30.09
C PRO A 396 -25.73 -0.10 -29.18
N GLU A 397 -24.99 0.10 -28.09
CA GLU A 397 -25.07 1.35 -27.33
C GLU A 397 -24.57 2.48 -28.24
N ALA A 398 -25.47 3.39 -28.60
CA ALA A 398 -25.12 4.58 -29.35
C ALA A 398 -24.28 5.49 -28.45
N HIS A 399 -22.95 5.42 -28.58
CA HIS A 399 -22.05 6.43 -28.05
C HIS A 399 -22.30 7.74 -28.80
N ALA A 400 -22.99 8.69 -28.15
CA ALA A 400 -22.94 10.07 -28.58
C ALA A 400 -21.47 10.48 -28.62
N ALA A 401 -20.98 10.93 -29.78
CA ALA A 401 -19.62 11.43 -29.93
C ALA A 401 -19.40 12.58 -28.94
N ALA A 402 -18.77 12.29 -27.80
CA ALA A 402 -18.23 13.33 -26.94
C ALA A 402 -17.22 14.14 -27.77
N ARG A 403 -17.23 15.47 -27.64
CA ARG A 403 -16.13 16.24 -28.22
C ARG A 403 -14.83 15.76 -27.57
N ASN A 404 -13.77 15.71 -28.35
CA ASN A 404 -12.47 15.35 -27.81
C ASN A 404 -12.08 16.37 -26.73
N LEU A 405 -12.00 15.92 -25.48
CA LEU A 405 -11.56 16.71 -24.34
C LEU A 405 -10.02 16.79 -24.28
N ASP A 406 -9.33 15.95 -25.04
CA ASP A 406 -7.87 16.00 -25.13
C ASP A 406 -7.42 17.34 -25.72
N ARG A 407 -6.39 17.88 -25.09
CA ARG A 407 -5.79 19.20 -25.39
C ARG A 407 -6.74 20.38 -25.28
N TRP A 408 -7.88 20.26 -24.59
CA TRP A 408 -8.77 21.40 -24.35
C TRP A 408 -8.40 22.13 -23.05
N VAL A 409 -7.97 23.40 -23.17
CA VAL A 409 -7.87 24.35 -22.07
C VAL A 409 -9.07 25.32 -22.15
N PRO A 410 -10.05 25.28 -21.23
CA PRO A 410 -11.26 26.08 -21.35
C PRO A 410 -11.01 27.56 -21.03
N THR A 411 -11.62 28.45 -21.81
CA THR A 411 -11.81 29.86 -21.42
C THR A 411 -13.06 30.02 -20.55
N ARG A 412 -13.28 31.22 -20.00
CA ARG A 412 -14.50 31.52 -19.21
C ARG A 412 -15.78 31.26 -20.00
N ASP A 413 -15.78 31.59 -21.29
CA ASP A 413 -16.94 31.41 -22.17
C ASP A 413 -17.18 29.93 -22.52
N ASP A 414 -16.13 29.10 -22.45
CA ASP A 414 -16.23 27.66 -22.71
C ASP A 414 -16.81 26.87 -21.52
N LEU A 415 -16.80 27.43 -20.30
CA LEU A 415 -17.12 26.68 -19.07
C LEU A 415 -18.52 26.06 -19.09
N GLY A 416 -19.50 26.73 -19.70
CA GLY A 416 -20.86 26.21 -19.83
C GLY A 416 -20.97 24.94 -20.70
N VAL A 417 -19.96 24.67 -21.53
CA VAL A 417 -19.89 23.50 -22.41
C VAL A 417 -18.85 22.49 -21.92
N TYR A 418 -17.73 22.97 -21.37
CA TYR A 418 -16.63 22.14 -20.88
C TYR A 418 -17.01 21.37 -19.61
N LEU A 419 -17.52 22.04 -18.58
CA LEU A 419 -17.76 21.42 -17.27
C LEU A 419 -18.79 20.29 -17.31
N PRO A 420 -19.93 20.39 -18.03
CA PRO A 420 -20.85 19.27 -18.18
C PRO A 420 -20.23 18.05 -18.87
N GLN A 421 -19.31 18.25 -19.82
CA GLN A 421 -18.63 17.16 -20.50
C GLN A 421 -17.62 16.46 -19.60
N VAL A 422 -16.85 17.21 -18.81
CA VAL A 422 -15.92 16.63 -17.82
C VAL A 422 -16.69 15.93 -16.70
N ALA A 423 -17.81 16.48 -16.22
CA ALA A 423 -18.66 15.77 -15.27
C ALA A 423 -19.23 14.47 -15.85
N ALA A 424 -19.66 14.47 -17.11
CA ALA A 424 -20.13 13.26 -17.78
C ALA A 424 -18.99 12.22 -17.91
N LEU A 425 -17.77 12.66 -18.20
CA LEU A 425 -16.58 11.81 -18.18
C LEU A 425 -16.38 11.18 -16.79
N LEU A 426 -16.22 12.00 -15.75
CA LEU A 426 -15.92 11.51 -14.39
C LEU A 426 -17.02 10.58 -13.84
N ASN A 427 -18.30 10.85 -14.15
CA ASN A 427 -19.40 9.98 -13.79
C ASN A 427 -19.35 8.61 -14.51
N ARG A 428 -19.04 8.60 -15.81
CA ARG A 428 -18.83 7.33 -16.55
C ARG A 428 -17.63 6.58 -16.00
N THR A 429 -16.50 7.25 -15.82
CA THR A 429 -15.28 6.67 -15.23
C THR A 429 -15.55 6.02 -13.87
N ALA A 430 -16.24 6.72 -12.97
CA ALA A 430 -16.58 6.17 -11.65
C ALA A 430 -17.49 4.94 -11.76
N LYS A 431 -18.47 4.96 -12.67
CA LYS A 431 -19.35 3.83 -12.94
C LYS A 431 -18.56 2.63 -13.49
N ASP A 432 -17.75 2.85 -14.51
CA ASP A 432 -17.02 1.80 -15.24
C ASP A 432 -16.01 1.11 -14.34
N VAL A 433 -15.22 1.88 -13.57
CA VAL A 433 -14.25 1.35 -12.60
C VAL A 433 -14.97 0.58 -11.49
N ALA A 434 -16.04 1.13 -10.90
CA ALA A 434 -16.80 0.43 -9.86
C ALA A 434 -17.44 -0.87 -10.35
N HIS A 435 -17.88 -0.93 -11.61
CA HIS A 435 -18.45 -2.13 -12.21
C HIS A 435 -17.38 -3.18 -12.53
N ARG A 436 -16.29 -2.78 -13.19
CA ARG A 436 -15.20 -3.68 -13.57
C ARG A 436 -14.59 -4.37 -12.35
N ASP A 437 -14.39 -3.61 -11.27
CA ASP A 437 -13.74 -4.06 -10.05
C ASP A 437 -14.75 -4.52 -8.98
N ARG A 438 -16.02 -4.74 -9.38
CA ARG A 438 -17.09 -5.36 -8.58
C ARG A 438 -17.34 -4.70 -7.22
N LEU A 439 -17.26 -3.37 -7.14
CA LEU A 439 -17.58 -2.63 -5.92
C LEU A 439 -19.05 -2.88 -5.52
N ASP A 440 -19.26 -3.18 -4.24
CA ASP A 440 -20.58 -3.34 -3.63
C ASP A 440 -21.47 -2.12 -3.95
N SER A 441 -22.69 -2.42 -4.39
CA SER A 441 -23.67 -1.41 -4.80
C SER A 441 -23.90 -0.31 -3.75
N SER A 442 -23.80 -0.66 -2.46
CA SER A 442 -23.96 0.27 -1.34
C SER A 442 -22.90 1.38 -1.29
N TYR A 443 -21.72 1.15 -1.85
CA TYR A 443 -20.63 2.14 -1.89
C TYR A 443 -20.51 2.89 -3.22
N ARG A 444 -21.24 2.49 -4.27
CA ARG A 444 -21.10 3.09 -5.62
C ARG A 444 -21.42 4.57 -5.66
N SER A 445 -22.45 5.02 -4.94
CA SER A 445 -22.78 6.46 -4.89
C SER A 445 -21.70 7.25 -4.15
N LEU A 446 -21.20 6.72 -3.04
CA LEU A 446 -20.10 7.35 -2.30
C LEU A 446 -18.86 7.45 -3.19
N TYR A 447 -18.51 6.37 -3.88
CA TYR A 447 -17.34 6.30 -4.74
C TYR A 447 -17.44 7.26 -5.93
N ARG A 448 -18.62 7.38 -6.57
CA ARG A 448 -18.90 8.40 -7.58
C ARG A 448 -18.59 9.79 -7.04
N ASN A 449 -19.13 10.13 -5.87
CA ASN A 449 -18.92 11.45 -5.26
C ASN A 449 -17.43 11.68 -4.92
N MET A 450 -16.70 10.63 -4.53
CA MET A 450 -15.26 10.69 -4.30
C MET A 450 -14.48 11.02 -5.58
N VAL A 451 -14.77 10.37 -6.71
CA VAL A 451 -14.07 10.63 -7.99
C VAL A 451 -14.22 12.09 -8.42
N LEU A 452 -15.44 12.63 -8.38
CA LEU A 452 -15.70 14.03 -8.72
C LEU A 452 -14.99 15.01 -7.77
N ALA A 453 -15.05 14.74 -6.46
CA ALA A 453 -14.43 15.58 -5.44
C ALA A 453 -12.90 15.53 -5.51
N THR A 454 -12.30 14.37 -5.78
CA THR A 454 -10.85 14.22 -5.97
C THR A 454 -10.41 14.99 -7.21
N ALA A 455 -11.05 14.81 -8.36
CA ALA A 455 -10.69 15.59 -9.56
C ALA A 455 -10.85 17.11 -9.35
N TRP A 456 -11.85 17.54 -8.58
CA TRP A 456 -12.00 18.95 -8.21
C TRP A 456 -10.84 19.39 -7.30
N GLN A 457 -10.54 18.61 -6.28
CA GLN A 457 -9.47 18.90 -5.33
C GLN A 457 -8.09 18.98 -5.99
N GLU A 458 -7.80 18.06 -6.90
CA GLU A 458 -6.49 17.89 -7.51
C GLU A 458 -6.22 18.84 -8.68
N SER A 459 -7.20 19.07 -9.56
CA SER A 459 -6.95 19.82 -10.80
C SER A 459 -7.96 20.92 -11.10
N CYS A 460 -9.04 20.99 -10.32
CA CYS A 460 -10.23 21.76 -10.67
C CYS A 460 -10.82 21.30 -12.01
N TRP A 461 -10.85 19.97 -12.22
CA TRP A 461 -11.33 19.31 -13.44
C TRP A 461 -10.55 19.65 -14.72
N ARG A 462 -9.26 19.98 -14.59
CA ARG A 462 -8.39 20.31 -15.75
C ARG A 462 -7.37 19.23 -16.01
N GLN A 463 -7.25 18.82 -17.27
CA GLN A 463 -6.14 17.97 -17.72
C GLN A 463 -4.96 18.81 -18.24
N TYR A 464 -5.22 19.98 -18.83
CA TYR A 464 -4.23 20.77 -19.56
C TYR A 464 -4.20 22.22 -19.12
N VAL A 465 -3.07 22.88 -19.36
CA VAL A 465 -2.81 24.30 -19.13
C VAL A 465 -2.04 24.89 -20.31
N VAL A 466 -2.02 26.22 -20.42
CA VAL A 466 -1.15 26.91 -21.39
C VAL A 466 0.12 27.36 -20.67
N ILE A 467 1.28 26.88 -21.13
CA ILE A 467 2.61 27.31 -20.69
C ILE A 467 3.37 27.75 -21.93
N ASP A 468 3.96 28.95 -21.91
CA ASP A 468 4.70 29.52 -23.05
C ASP A 468 3.96 29.41 -24.39
N LYS A 469 2.64 29.71 -24.37
CA LYS A 469 1.73 29.63 -25.52
C LYS A 469 1.53 28.23 -26.10
N ARG A 470 1.95 27.17 -25.42
CA ARG A 470 1.72 25.76 -25.79
C ARG A 470 0.76 25.11 -24.80
N ILE A 471 -0.07 24.19 -25.31
CA ILE A 471 -0.91 23.35 -24.46
C ILE A 471 -0.03 22.25 -23.88
N GLU A 472 0.09 22.24 -22.56
CA GLU A 472 0.86 21.27 -21.80
C GLU A 472 -0.07 20.52 -20.83
N PRO A 473 0.23 19.26 -20.46
CA PRO A 473 -0.44 18.59 -19.36
C PRO A 473 -0.29 19.39 -18.06
N LEU A 474 -1.34 19.49 -17.26
CA LEU A 474 -1.26 20.07 -15.93
C LEU A 474 -0.33 19.22 -15.06
N ARG A 475 0.74 19.82 -14.54
CA ARG A 475 1.75 19.16 -13.72
C ARG A 475 1.96 19.88 -12.39
N SER A 476 2.08 19.12 -11.30
CA SER A 476 2.53 19.63 -10.01
C SER A 476 4.07 19.65 -9.92
N GLY A 477 4.62 20.37 -8.93
CA GLY A 477 6.05 20.33 -8.62
C GLY A 477 6.54 18.95 -8.13
N SER A 478 5.64 18.11 -7.59
CA SER A 478 5.92 16.75 -7.14
C SER A 478 5.82 15.69 -8.26
N GLY A 479 5.49 16.09 -9.49
CA GLY A 479 5.40 15.18 -10.64
C GLY A 479 4.04 14.50 -10.82
N ASP A 480 2.98 15.09 -10.26
CA ASP A 480 1.59 14.66 -10.48
C ASP A 480 1.05 15.24 -11.78
N VAL A 481 0.27 14.47 -12.54
CA VAL A 481 -0.20 14.88 -13.87
C VAL A 481 -1.70 14.72 -14.10
N GLY A 482 -2.29 15.68 -14.81
CA GLY A 482 -3.63 15.60 -15.39
C GLY A 482 -4.80 15.82 -14.42
N ILE A 483 -6.00 15.44 -14.86
CA ILE A 483 -7.27 15.73 -14.19
C ILE A 483 -7.37 15.14 -12.78
N MET A 484 -6.74 13.99 -12.54
CA MET A 484 -6.68 13.37 -11.22
C MET A 484 -5.31 13.50 -10.55
N GLN A 485 -4.37 14.25 -11.13
CA GLN A 485 -3.01 14.43 -10.59
C GLN A 485 -2.38 13.09 -10.17
N VAL A 486 -2.32 12.14 -11.09
CA VAL A 486 -1.67 10.84 -10.83
C VAL A 486 -0.16 11.04 -10.84
N ASN A 487 0.53 10.63 -9.77
CA ASN A 487 1.99 10.80 -9.67
C ASN A 487 2.74 9.83 -10.58
N GLU A 488 3.54 10.36 -11.51
CA GLU A 488 4.24 9.55 -12.50
C GLU A 488 5.32 8.65 -11.88
N ARG A 489 5.99 9.11 -10.82
CA ARG A 489 7.04 8.34 -10.14
C ARG A 489 6.45 7.24 -9.28
N VAL A 490 5.40 7.54 -8.50
CA VAL A 490 4.72 6.53 -7.67
C VAL A 490 4.14 5.41 -8.52
N TRP A 491 3.46 5.79 -9.60
CA TRP A 491 2.66 4.86 -10.40
C TRP A 491 3.39 4.33 -11.65
N ARG A 492 4.69 4.60 -11.77
CA ARG A 492 5.59 4.03 -12.78
C ARG A 492 5.51 2.50 -12.80
N GLY A 493 5.43 1.90 -13.98
CA GLY A 493 5.29 0.44 -14.12
C GLY A 493 3.86 -0.07 -13.97
N PHE A 494 2.97 0.67 -13.29
CA PHE A 494 1.55 0.31 -13.22
C PHE A 494 0.76 0.90 -14.38
N TYR A 495 1.09 2.12 -14.80
CA TYR A 495 0.38 2.88 -15.82
C TYR A 495 1.31 3.44 -16.90
N ASP A 496 0.75 3.67 -18.09
CA ASP A 496 1.44 4.29 -19.22
C ASP A 496 1.54 5.81 -19.01
N LEU A 497 2.75 6.29 -18.74
CA LEU A 497 3.01 7.70 -18.40
C LEU A 497 2.62 8.65 -19.54
N ASN A 498 2.83 8.25 -20.80
CA ASN A 498 2.45 9.08 -21.95
C ASN A 498 0.94 9.24 -22.05
N LYS A 499 0.18 8.17 -21.79
CA LYS A 499 -1.29 8.23 -21.74
C LYS A 499 -1.79 9.02 -20.53
N LEU A 500 -1.16 8.91 -19.36
CA LEU A 500 -1.50 9.75 -18.19
C LEU A 500 -1.41 11.25 -18.50
N ARG A 501 -0.41 11.64 -19.32
CA ARG A 501 -0.19 13.04 -19.74
C ARG A 501 -1.22 13.50 -20.76
N TRP A 502 -1.46 12.69 -21.80
CA TRP A 502 -2.09 13.17 -23.03
C TRP A 502 -3.49 12.63 -23.31
N ASN A 503 -4.01 11.70 -22.51
CA ASN A 503 -5.35 11.15 -22.66
C ASN A 503 -6.15 11.34 -21.36
N ILE A 504 -7.19 12.19 -21.41
CA ILE A 504 -7.99 12.53 -20.22
C ILE A 504 -8.86 11.37 -19.72
N ASP A 505 -9.37 10.52 -20.61
CA ASP A 505 -10.09 9.30 -20.24
C ASP A 505 -9.18 8.33 -19.49
N TYR A 506 -7.93 8.17 -19.94
CA TYR A 506 -6.93 7.31 -19.31
C TYR A 506 -6.49 7.86 -17.94
N ASN A 507 -6.20 9.16 -17.85
CA ASN A 507 -5.83 9.79 -16.57
C ASN A 507 -6.95 9.69 -15.54
N SER A 508 -8.19 9.99 -15.94
CA SER A 508 -9.34 9.87 -15.05
C SER A 508 -9.59 8.42 -14.62
N SER A 509 -9.44 7.45 -15.53
CA SER A 509 -9.59 6.03 -15.20
C SER A 509 -8.51 5.54 -14.25
N ALA A 510 -7.24 5.87 -14.49
CA ALA A 510 -6.12 5.53 -13.62
C ALA A 510 -6.28 6.15 -12.22
N GLY A 511 -6.60 7.44 -12.14
CA GLY A 511 -6.83 8.12 -10.85
C GLY A 511 -8.03 7.53 -10.09
N ALA A 512 -9.11 7.18 -10.79
CA ALA A 512 -10.26 6.51 -10.18
C ALA A 512 -9.88 5.12 -9.65
N GLU A 513 -9.15 4.31 -10.42
CA GLU A 513 -8.63 3.01 -9.97
C GLU A 513 -7.77 3.10 -8.71
N VAL A 514 -6.83 4.05 -8.69
CA VAL A 514 -6.00 4.33 -7.52
C VAL A 514 -6.86 4.71 -6.31
N LEU A 515 -7.87 5.55 -6.50
CA LEU A 515 -8.79 5.96 -5.45
C LEU A 515 -9.66 4.80 -4.95
N LEU A 516 -10.11 3.91 -5.84
CA LEU A 516 -10.84 2.70 -5.48
C LEU A 516 -9.96 1.76 -4.67
N ASN A 517 -8.71 1.56 -5.09
CA ASN A 517 -7.74 0.76 -4.35
C ASN A 517 -7.62 1.26 -2.90
N TYR A 518 -7.53 2.58 -2.70
CA TYR A 518 -7.46 3.15 -1.35
C TYR A 518 -8.73 2.95 -0.50
N LEU A 519 -9.91 3.05 -1.13
CA LEU A 519 -11.19 2.76 -0.48
C LEU A 519 -11.27 1.30 -0.03
N VAL A 520 -10.93 0.40 -0.94
CA VAL A 520 -11.22 -1.03 -0.81
C VAL A 520 -10.18 -1.73 0.05
N ARG A 521 -8.90 -1.40 -0.08
CA ARG A 521 -7.82 -2.09 0.63
C ARG A 521 -7.47 -1.49 1.99
N TYR A 522 -7.80 -0.22 2.21
CA TYR A 522 -7.38 0.45 3.44
C TYR A 522 -8.54 1.03 4.24
N ALA A 523 -9.37 1.89 3.63
CA ALA A 523 -10.44 2.56 4.38
C ALA A 523 -11.52 1.58 4.87
N LEU A 524 -11.95 0.64 4.02
CA LEU A 524 -12.94 -0.38 4.39
C LEU A 524 -12.40 -1.38 5.44
N PRO A 525 -11.22 -2.02 5.27
CA PRO A 525 -10.68 -2.96 6.25
C PRO A 525 -10.34 -2.33 7.60
N GLN A 526 -9.93 -1.05 7.63
CA GLN A 526 -9.72 -0.31 8.89
C GLN A 526 -11.04 0.09 9.58
N GLY A 527 -12.19 -0.24 9.00
CA GLY A 527 -13.51 0.01 9.59
C GLY A 527 -13.82 1.50 9.73
N GLU A 528 -13.34 2.34 8.81
CA GLU A 528 -13.47 3.80 8.93
C GLU A 528 -14.94 4.27 8.97
N HIS A 529 -15.82 3.56 8.25
CA HIS A 529 -17.27 3.77 8.28
C HIS A 529 -17.92 3.42 9.62
N LYS A 530 -17.27 2.62 10.47
CA LYS A 530 -17.77 2.22 11.81
C LYS A 530 -17.41 3.24 12.90
N ARG A 531 -16.58 4.23 12.57
CA ARG A 531 -16.18 5.30 13.49
C ARG A 531 -17.24 6.42 13.51
N SER A 532 -17.17 7.28 14.52
CA SER A 532 -17.96 8.53 14.55
C SER A 532 -17.71 9.35 13.27
N GLY A 533 -18.79 9.77 12.61
CA GLY A 533 -18.77 10.34 11.25
C GLY A 533 -19.29 9.40 10.16
N GLY A 534 -19.42 8.10 10.44
CA GLY A 534 -20.10 7.13 9.59
C GLY A 534 -19.45 6.94 8.22
N VAL A 535 -20.26 6.61 7.22
CA VAL A 535 -19.84 6.26 5.86
C VAL A 535 -18.99 7.36 5.19
N GLY A 536 -19.22 8.64 5.50
CA GLY A 536 -18.41 9.76 4.97
C GLY A 536 -16.92 9.70 5.36
N ASN A 537 -16.57 8.99 6.43
CA ASN A 537 -15.17 8.76 6.80
C ASN A 537 -14.41 7.93 5.76
N LEU A 538 -15.09 7.08 4.98
CA LEU A 538 -14.46 6.36 3.87
C LEU A 538 -13.88 7.33 2.84
N ALA A 539 -14.66 8.34 2.44
CA ALA A 539 -14.19 9.35 1.50
C ALA A 539 -12.97 10.10 2.02
N ARG A 540 -13.01 10.55 3.29
CA ARG A 540 -11.91 11.28 3.94
C ARG A 540 -10.65 10.41 4.04
N SER A 541 -10.81 9.17 4.48
CA SER A 541 -9.72 8.22 4.64
C SER A 541 -9.05 7.87 3.32
N SER A 542 -9.83 7.53 2.30
CA SER A 542 -9.31 7.17 0.98
C SER A 542 -8.61 8.34 0.32
N TYR A 543 -9.11 9.57 0.47
CA TYR A 543 -8.43 10.74 -0.08
C TYR A 543 -7.12 11.06 0.66
N SER A 544 -7.07 10.92 1.99
CA SER A 544 -5.81 11.07 2.71
C SER A 544 -4.74 10.09 2.22
N ALA A 545 -5.14 8.85 1.92
CA ALA A 545 -4.25 7.86 1.31
C ALA A 545 -3.92 8.15 -0.16
N TYR A 546 -4.89 8.63 -0.96
CA TYR A 546 -4.66 9.06 -2.35
C TYR A 546 -3.54 10.11 -2.43
N ASN A 547 -3.61 11.11 -1.54
CA ASN A 547 -2.67 12.22 -1.49
C ASN A 547 -1.30 11.84 -0.88
N GLY A 548 -1.27 10.97 0.14
CA GLY A 548 -0.08 10.73 0.95
C GLY A 548 0.42 9.29 1.03
N GLY A 549 -0.20 8.36 0.31
CA GLY A 549 0.13 6.94 0.28
C GLY A 549 -0.58 6.10 1.37
N PRO A 550 -0.41 4.76 1.32
CA PRO A 550 -1.01 3.79 2.24
C PRO A 550 -0.89 4.14 3.73
N GLY A 551 0.26 4.66 4.18
CA GLY A 551 0.48 5.04 5.58
C GLY A 551 -0.42 6.18 6.10
N GLN A 552 -1.10 6.92 5.22
CA GLN A 552 -1.86 8.14 5.54
C GLN A 552 -3.36 7.94 5.64
N VAL A 553 -3.86 6.70 5.57
CA VAL A 553 -5.30 6.33 5.63
C VAL A 553 -6.02 6.94 6.84
N SER A 554 -5.30 7.12 7.95
CA SER A 554 -5.85 7.68 9.19
C SER A 554 -5.55 9.15 9.44
N ARG A 555 -4.84 9.83 8.53
CA ARG A 555 -4.37 11.21 8.71
C ARG A 555 -5.49 12.19 9.01
N TYR A 556 -6.62 12.09 8.32
CA TYR A 556 -7.76 13.01 8.45
C TYR A 556 -8.34 13.17 9.87
N ARG A 557 -8.08 12.22 10.78
CA ARG A 557 -8.59 12.20 12.17
C ARG A 557 -7.50 12.29 13.23
N ARG A 558 -6.22 12.35 12.85
CA ARG A 558 -5.11 12.48 13.82
C ARG A 558 -5.01 13.94 14.27
N SER A 559 -4.77 14.16 15.57
CA SER A 559 -4.56 15.50 16.13
C SER A 559 -3.17 16.05 15.80
N ASN A 560 -2.15 15.19 15.79
CA ASN A 560 -0.77 15.54 15.46
C ASN A 560 -0.48 15.36 13.95
N VAL A 561 -0.89 16.36 13.16
CA VAL A 561 -0.69 16.41 11.69
C VAL A 561 -0.21 17.81 11.32
N ALA A 562 0.70 17.95 10.35
CA ALA A 562 1.14 19.27 9.89
C ALA A 562 -0.04 20.12 9.40
N ALA A 563 0.01 21.44 9.62
CA ALA A 563 -1.09 22.35 9.28
C ALA A 563 -1.50 22.28 7.79
N GLY A 564 -0.53 22.12 6.89
CA GLY A 564 -0.77 21.95 5.46
C GLY A 564 -1.61 20.71 5.13
N HIS A 565 -1.26 19.55 5.69
CA HIS A 565 -2.03 18.32 5.48
C HIS A 565 -3.44 18.40 6.08
N ARG A 566 -3.60 19.01 7.27
CA ARG A 566 -4.94 19.25 7.83
C ARG A 566 -5.79 20.11 6.91
N ARG A 567 -5.20 21.14 6.30
CA ARG A 567 -5.89 22.02 5.36
C ARG A 567 -6.30 21.26 4.09
N ILE A 568 -5.43 20.40 3.56
CA ILE A 568 -5.73 19.53 2.41
C ILE A 568 -6.93 18.64 2.70
N ASP A 569 -6.93 17.92 3.83
CA ASP A 569 -8.02 17.00 4.19
C ASP A 569 -9.34 17.76 4.45
N GLN A 570 -9.27 18.97 5.02
CA GLN A 570 -10.44 19.83 5.23
C GLN A 570 -11.03 20.32 3.90
N LEU A 571 -10.20 20.81 2.99
CA LEU A 571 -10.62 21.29 1.67
C LEU A 571 -11.27 20.18 0.85
N PHE A 572 -10.69 18.98 0.86
CA PHE A 572 -11.31 17.83 0.23
C PHE A 572 -12.69 17.54 0.83
N TRP A 573 -12.82 17.55 2.16
CA TRP A 573 -14.11 17.29 2.82
C TRP A 573 -15.17 18.36 2.49
N GLU A 574 -14.78 19.62 2.36
CA GLU A 574 -15.66 20.72 1.91
C GLU A 574 -16.15 20.51 0.47
N LYS A 575 -15.27 20.08 -0.44
CA LYS A 575 -15.62 19.76 -1.84
C LYS A 575 -16.49 18.52 -1.94
N TYR A 576 -16.14 17.45 -1.21
CA TYR A 576 -16.92 16.22 -1.17
C TYR A 576 -18.37 16.47 -0.73
N ARG A 577 -18.58 17.26 0.33
CA ARG A 577 -19.95 17.61 0.79
C ARG A 577 -20.75 18.40 -0.25
N GLN A 578 -20.10 19.21 -1.08
CA GLN A 578 -20.77 19.91 -2.17
C GLN A 578 -21.18 18.94 -3.28
N VAL A 579 -20.29 18.04 -3.68
CA VAL A 579 -20.60 16.99 -4.66
C VAL A 579 -21.72 16.07 -4.15
N ASP A 580 -21.68 15.71 -2.87
CA ASP A 580 -22.72 14.90 -2.23
C ASP A 580 -24.09 15.59 -2.20
N ALA A 581 -24.11 16.93 -2.13
CA ALA A 581 -25.30 17.74 -2.22
C ALA A 581 -25.78 17.99 -3.67
N GLY A 582 -25.05 17.53 -4.69
CA GLY A 582 -25.37 17.79 -6.11
C GLY A 582 -24.89 19.16 -6.63
N ASP A 583 -23.99 19.81 -5.88
CA ASP A 583 -23.42 21.12 -6.21
C ASP A 583 -22.02 21.00 -6.87
N GLU A 584 -21.74 19.90 -7.59
CA GLU A 584 -20.42 19.65 -8.19
C GLU A 584 -19.98 20.72 -9.21
N MET A 585 -20.93 21.44 -9.82
CA MET A 585 -20.65 22.52 -10.79
C MET A 585 -20.02 23.76 -10.15
N ASN A 586 -20.01 23.85 -8.81
CA ASN A 586 -19.28 24.91 -8.08
C ASN A 586 -17.77 24.87 -8.36
N VAL A 587 -17.24 23.79 -8.95
CA VAL A 587 -15.88 23.72 -9.51
C VAL A 587 -15.55 24.87 -10.47
N ALA A 588 -16.56 25.46 -11.13
CA ALA A 588 -16.40 26.65 -11.97
C ALA A 588 -15.71 27.82 -11.23
N GLY A 589 -15.95 27.94 -9.92
CA GLY A 589 -15.33 28.97 -9.07
C GLY A 589 -13.80 28.88 -9.05
N CYS A 590 -13.23 27.69 -9.26
CA CYS A 590 -11.79 27.50 -9.31
C CYS A 590 -11.16 27.93 -10.65
N LEU A 591 -11.95 28.09 -11.70
CA LEU A 591 -11.49 28.40 -13.06
C LEU A 591 -11.62 29.89 -13.43
N ASN A 592 -12.29 30.67 -12.58
CA ASN A 592 -12.58 32.08 -12.85
C ASN A 592 -11.53 33.08 -12.32
N GLY A 593 -10.47 32.65 -11.65
CA GLY A 593 -9.31 33.48 -11.26
C GLY A 593 -9.41 34.16 -9.89
N ASP A 594 -8.33 33.99 -9.13
CA ASP A 594 -7.88 34.55 -7.83
C ASP A 594 -8.64 34.23 -6.54
N ALA A 595 -7.95 33.52 -5.65
CA ALA A 595 -8.38 33.24 -4.30
C ALA A 595 -8.42 34.51 -3.44
N ALA A 596 -9.61 35.03 -3.15
CA ALA A 596 -9.97 35.61 -1.87
C ALA A 596 -11.50 35.59 -1.71
N THR A 597 -11.93 35.11 -0.56
CA THR A 597 -13.32 35.02 -0.08
C THR A 597 -14.18 36.24 -0.42
N ALA A 598 -15.30 36.01 -1.12
CA ALA A 598 -16.56 36.68 -0.87
C ALA A 598 -17.67 35.68 -1.20
N ALA A 599 -18.57 35.47 -0.24
CA ALA A 599 -19.71 34.59 -0.38
C ALA A 599 -20.44 34.87 -1.70
N TYR A 600 -20.35 33.94 -2.65
CA TYR A 600 -21.42 33.80 -3.61
C TYR A 600 -22.63 33.37 -2.79
N SER A 601 -23.49 34.34 -2.48
CA SER A 601 -24.84 34.03 -2.02
C SER A 601 -25.54 33.44 -3.24
N PRO A 602 -25.88 32.14 -3.23
CA PRO A 602 -26.77 31.64 -4.25
C PRO A 602 -28.07 32.46 -4.18
N PRO A 603 -28.75 32.73 -5.32
CA PRO A 603 -30.16 33.10 -5.25
C PRO A 603 -30.87 32.06 -4.37
N PRO A 604 -31.82 32.47 -3.52
CA PRO A 604 -32.28 31.66 -2.41
C PRO A 604 -32.67 30.25 -2.87
N ARG A 605 -32.17 29.24 -2.13
CA ARG A 605 -32.62 27.85 -2.24
C ARG A 605 -34.16 27.86 -2.27
N SER A 606 -34.75 27.41 -3.37
CA SER A 606 -36.13 26.95 -3.34
C SER A 606 -36.11 25.43 -3.44
N THR A 607 -36.51 24.81 -2.33
CA THR A 607 -37.05 23.46 -2.27
C THR A 607 -37.92 23.17 -3.49
N ALA A 608 -37.67 22.01 -4.13
CA ALA A 608 -38.60 21.40 -5.06
C ALA A 608 -39.89 20.98 -4.32
N THR A 609 -40.73 21.97 -4.05
CA THR A 609 -42.20 21.89 -3.90
C THR A 609 -42.67 23.33 -3.69
N ALA A 610 -42.73 24.11 -4.77
CA ALA A 610 -43.61 25.28 -4.76
C ALA A 610 -45.01 24.77 -4.39
N THR A 611 -45.56 25.27 -3.27
CA THR A 611 -46.97 25.08 -2.91
C THR A 611 -47.86 25.45 -4.11
N THR A 612 -49.08 24.91 -4.18
CA THR A 612 -50.08 25.32 -5.20
C THR A 612 -50.11 26.85 -5.33
N ASP A 613 -50.02 27.55 -4.20
CA ASP A 613 -50.03 29.01 -4.12
C ASP A 613 -48.83 29.67 -4.81
N ALA A 614 -47.64 29.07 -4.76
CA ALA A 614 -46.43 29.61 -5.40
C ALA A 614 -46.43 29.42 -6.93
N ALA A 615 -46.98 28.31 -7.44
CA ALA A 615 -47.14 28.12 -8.88
C ALA A 615 -48.23 29.04 -9.46
N THR A 616 -49.37 29.18 -8.78
CA THR A 616 -50.44 30.11 -9.19
C THR A 616 -49.98 31.58 -9.10
N SER A 617 -49.24 31.94 -8.05
CA SER A 617 -48.68 33.29 -7.90
C SER A 617 -47.64 33.61 -8.97
N TRP A 618 -46.79 32.63 -9.32
CA TRP A 618 -45.84 32.79 -10.41
C TRP A 618 -46.54 32.98 -11.77
N VAL A 619 -47.54 32.15 -12.10
CA VAL A 619 -48.31 32.29 -13.35
C VAL A 619 -48.98 33.66 -13.44
N ARG A 620 -49.56 34.16 -12.34
CA ARG A 620 -50.19 35.49 -12.27
C ARG A 620 -49.21 36.66 -12.33
N SER A 621 -47.94 36.46 -11.96
CA SER A 621 -46.93 37.52 -12.01
C SER A 621 -46.26 37.67 -13.39
N GLN A 622 -46.48 36.73 -14.32
CA GLN A 622 -45.93 36.82 -15.67
C GLN A 622 -46.74 37.76 -16.58
N PRO A 623 -46.11 38.46 -17.54
CA PRO A 623 -46.83 39.20 -18.58
C PRO A 623 -47.76 38.28 -19.37
N ARG A 624 -49.01 38.70 -19.62
CA ARG A 624 -50.02 37.87 -20.31
C ARG A 624 -49.59 37.41 -21.71
N ASP A 625 -48.80 38.24 -22.39
CA ASP A 625 -48.31 37.95 -23.74
C ASP A 625 -47.09 37.03 -23.79
N ASN A 626 -46.43 36.79 -22.65
CA ASN A 626 -45.31 35.85 -22.58
C ASN A 626 -45.78 34.41 -22.80
N LEU A 627 -44.84 33.58 -23.24
CA LEU A 627 -45.03 32.17 -23.52
C LEU A 627 -44.35 31.31 -22.45
N THR A 628 -44.89 30.12 -22.21
CA THR A 628 -44.28 29.07 -21.37
C THR A 628 -44.36 27.73 -22.06
N LEU A 629 -43.50 26.79 -21.65
CA LEU A 629 -43.54 25.41 -22.11
C LEU A 629 -44.31 24.56 -21.10
N GLN A 630 -45.44 24.01 -21.51
CA GLN A 630 -46.12 22.95 -20.78
C GLN A 630 -45.48 21.60 -21.16
N LEU A 631 -44.73 21.02 -20.23
CA LEU A 631 -43.96 19.79 -20.39
C LEU A 631 -44.78 18.52 -20.12
N GLY A 632 -45.91 18.63 -19.43
CA GLY A 632 -46.80 17.51 -19.13
C GLY A 632 -48.06 17.96 -18.39
N ALA A 633 -49.07 17.08 -18.34
CA ALA A 633 -50.31 17.27 -17.59
C ALA A 633 -50.68 15.95 -16.89
N TYR A 634 -50.92 16.01 -15.59
CA TYR A 634 -51.12 14.81 -14.75
C TYR A 634 -52.41 14.92 -13.95
N SER A 635 -53.02 13.77 -13.64
CA SER A 635 -54.24 13.69 -12.81
C SER A 635 -53.99 13.90 -11.33
N THR A 636 -52.74 13.75 -10.87
CA THR A 636 -52.33 13.98 -9.48
C THR A 636 -51.05 14.79 -9.40
N ARG A 637 -50.89 15.53 -8.29
CA ARG A 637 -49.69 16.33 -8.03
C ARG A 637 -48.44 15.46 -7.88
N GLN A 638 -48.58 14.29 -7.28
CA GLN A 638 -47.47 13.35 -7.08
C GLN A 638 -46.93 12.83 -8.41
N ALA A 639 -47.80 12.51 -9.37
CA ALA A 639 -47.36 12.09 -10.70
C ALA A 639 -46.61 13.21 -11.44
N ALA A 640 -47.05 14.46 -11.31
CA ALA A 640 -46.32 15.61 -11.84
C ALA A 640 -44.94 15.79 -11.18
N ALA A 641 -44.85 15.59 -9.86
CA ALA A 641 -43.59 15.67 -9.12
C ALA A 641 -42.61 14.54 -9.51
N ASN A 642 -43.11 13.30 -9.60
CA ASN A 642 -42.31 12.16 -10.04
C ASN A 642 -41.77 12.37 -11.44
N PHE A 643 -42.59 12.88 -12.38
CA PHE A 643 -42.14 13.20 -13.72
C PHE A 643 -41.00 14.23 -13.73
N ILE A 644 -41.07 15.27 -12.90
CA ILE A 644 -40.00 16.28 -12.77
C ILE A 644 -38.69 15.63 -12.30
N THR A 645 -38.78 14.72 -11.32
CA THR A 645 -37.63 13.96 -10.81
C THR A 645 -37.06 12.99 -11.84
N GLU A 646 -37.92 12.20 -12.50
CA GLU A 646 -37.52 11.21 -13.51
C GLU A 646 -36.86 11.85 -14.73
N GLN A 647 -37.36 12.99 -15.18
CA GLN A 647 -36.80 13.72 -16.32
C GLN A 647 -35.67 14.68 -15.93
N ALA A 648 -35.29 14.73 -14.65
CA ALA A 648 -34.25 15.60 -14.10
C ALA A 648 -34.35 17.05 -14.60
N LEU A 649 -35.57 17.61 -14.60
CA LEU A 649 -35.81 18.93 -15.19
C LEU A 649 -35.17 20.03 -14.31
N PRO A 650 -34.34 20.92 -14.87
CA PRO A 650 -33.68 21.97 -14.11
C PRO A 650 -34.68 23.07 -13.72
N ALA A 651 -34.56 23.59 -12.49
CA ALA A 651 -35.37 24.69 -12.01
C ALA A 651 -35.17 25.99 -12.84
N PRO A 652 -36.19 26.86 -12.96
CA PRO A 652 -37.50 26.78 -12.33
C PRO A 652 -38.55 26.04 -13.19
N VAL A 653 -39.14 24.97 -12.61
CA VAL A 653 -40.29 24.22 -13.15
C VAL A 653 -41.43 24.33 -12.14
N TYR A 654 -42.63 24.68 -12.60
CA TYR A 654 -43.79 24.89 -11.74
C TYR A 654 -44.90 23.88 -12.03
N VAL A 655 -45.59 23.43 -10.97
CA VAL A 655 -46.76 22.56 -11.10
C VAL A 655 -48.02 23.38 -10.83
N LEU A 656 -48.74 23.78 -11.88
CA LEU A 656 -49.97 24.56 -11.79
C LEU A 656 -51.20 23.62 -11.73
N PRO A 657 -52.00 23.64 -10.65
CA PRO A 657 -53.29 22.96 -10.65
C PRO A 657 -54.32 23.77 -11.43
N VAL A 658 -55.04 23.11 -12.33
CA VAL A 658 -56.10 23.68 -13.17
C VAL A 658 -57.36 22.81 -13.03
N GLN A 659 -58.50 23.43 -12.77
CA GLN A 659 -59.80 22.73 -12.74
C GLN A 659 -60.35 22.60 -14.15
N ARG A 660 -60.67 21.38 -14.58
CA ARG A 660 -61.27 21.10 -15.89
C ARG A 660 -62.57 20.31 -15.70
N GLY A 661 -63.68 21.02 -15.57
CA GLY A 661 -64.97 20.41 -15.21
C GLY A 661 -65.00 20.00 -13.74
N GLN A 662 -65.23 18.72 -13.45
CA GLN A 662 -65.23 18.18 -12.07
C GLN A 662 -63.88 17.60 -11.62
N THR A 663 -62.83 17.64 -12.46
CA THR A 663 -61.52 17.04 -12.15
C THR A 663 -60.39 18.06 -12.18
N ALA A 664 -59.47 17.93 -11.21
CA ALA A 664 -58.24 18.72 -11.14
C ALA A 664 -57.15 18.08 -12.01
N GLN A 665 -56.45 18.89 -12.79
CA GLN A 665 -55.23 18.50 -13.52
C GLN A 665 -54.05 19.33 -13.05
N TYR A 666 -52.84 18.77 -13.12
CA TYR A 666 -51.60 19.39 -12.69
C TYR A 666 -50.66 19.56 -13.88
N LEU A 667 -50.48 20.79 -14.33
CA LEU A 667 -49.63 21.15 -15.48
C LEU A 667 -48.21 21.41 -15.03
N VAL A 668 -47.23 20.80 -15.70
CA VAL A 668 -45.79 21.06 -15.47
C VAL A 668 -45.35 22.14 -16.46
N LEU A 669 -45.00 23.32 -15.96
CA LEU A 669 -44.66 24.52 -16.73
C LEU A 669 -43.18 24.88 -16.56
N TYR A 670 -42.53 25.27 -17.65
CA TYR A 670 -41.11 25.65 -17.67
C TYR A 670 -40.87 26.95 -18.45
N GLY A 671 -40.17 27.88 -17.80
CA GLY A 671 -39.72 29.14 -18.38
C GLY A 671 -40.82 30.17 -18.65
N SER A 672 -40.39 31.40 -18.89
CA SER A 672 -41.21 32.52 -19.35
C SER A 672 -40.45 33.23 -20.46
N PHE A 673 -41.05 33.30 -21.65
CA PHE A 673 -40.39 33.74 -22.88
C PHE A 673 -41.18 34.89 -23.52
N ALA A 674 -40.52 35.99 -23.88
CA ALA A 674 -41.20 37.15 -24.45
C ALA A 674 -41.70 36.92 -25.90
N SER A 675 -41.12 35.94 -26.61
CA SER A 675 -41.49 35.62 -27.99
C SER A 675 -41.29 34.15 -28.31
N ARG A 676 -41.86 33.70 -29.44
CA ARG A 676 -41.73 32.31 -29.90
C ARG A 676 -40.28 31.95 -30.24
N GLU A 677 -39.53 32.90 -30.79
CA GLU A 677 -38.09 32.72 -31.09
C GLU A 677 -37.27 32.47 -29.82
N GLN A 678 -37.60 33.13 -28.70
CA GLN A 678 -36.95 32.88 -27.41
C GLN A 678 -37.35 31.53 -26.78
N ALA A 679 -38.57 31.07 -27.04
CA ALA A 679 -39.04 29.78 -26.53
C ALA A 679 -38.50 28.58 -27.32
N GLU A 680 -38.13 28.75 -28.60
CA GLU A 680 -37.78 27.65 -29.51
C GLU A 680 -36.50 26.88 -29.11
N PRO A 681 -35.41 27.51 -28.61
CA PRO A 681 -34.26 26.78 -28.07
C PRO A 681 -34.63 25.89 -26.88
N ALA A 682 -35.45 26.40 -25.95
CA ALA A 682 -35.95 25.61 -24.81
C ALA A 682 -36.87 24.48 -25.28
N LYS A 683 -37.74 24.74 -26.26
CA LYS A 683 -38.61 23.73 -26.85
C LYS A 683 -37.82 22.61 -27.54
N ARG A 684 -36.73 22.94 -28.26
CA ARG A 684 -35.81 21.98 -28.87
C ARG A 684 -35.08 21.13 -27.83
N ARG A 685 -34.63 21.76 -26.73
CA ARG A 685 -33.99 21.07 -25.59
C ARG A 685 -34.88 19.99 -24.99
N TYR A 686 -36.20 20.20 -24.94
CA TYR A 686 -37.18 19.24 -24.41
C TYR A 686 -38.00 18.55 -25.50
N SER A 687 -37.54 18.51 -26.75
CA SER A 687 -38.29 17.95 -27.90
C SER A 687 -38.79 16.52 -27.71
N ARG A 688 -38.07 15.69 -26.95
CA ARG A 688 -38.49 14.33 -26.58
C ARG A 688 -39.78 14.28 -25.76
N LEU A 689 -40.10 15.35 -25.02
CA LEU A 689 -41.30 15.49 -24.20
C LEU A 689 -42.48 16.09 -24.97
N GLN A 690 -42.30 16.44 -26.25
CA GLN A 690 -43.33 17.07 -27.11
C GLN A 690 -44.04 18.27 -26.42
N PRO A 691 -43.29 19.26 -25.90
CA PRO A 691 -43.85 20.30 -25.04
C PRO A 691 -44.80 21.24 -25.80
N TRP A 692 -45.92 21.60 -25.16
CA TRP A 692 -46.86 22.58 -25.70
C TRP A 692 -46.44 23.99 -25.34
N LEU A 693 -46.45 24.88 -26.33
CA LEU A 693 -46.26 26.30 -26.09
C LEU A 693 -47.60 26.93 -25.70
N ARG A 694 -47.64 27.62 -24.55
CA ARG A 694 -48.84 28.29 -24.00
C ARG A 694 -48.55 29.76 -23.77
N ARG A 695 -49.55 30.63 -23.92
CA ARG A 695 -49.45 32.01 -23.41
C ARG A 695 -49.80 32.01 -21.92
N PHE A 696 -49.14 32.84 -21.12
CA PHE A 696 -49.53 33.00 -19.72
C PHE A 696 -50.95 33.55 -19.58
N GLY A 697 -51.41 34.38 -20.52
CA GLY A 697 -52.78 34.86 -20.56
C GLY A 697 -53.85 33.76 -20.63
N ASP A 698 -53.49 32.55 -21.11
CA ASP A 698 -54.39 31.38 -21.17
C ASP A 698 -54.38 30.55 -19.86
N LEU A 699 -53.42 30.82 -18.97
CA LEU A 699 -53.17 30.08 -17.72
C LEU A 699 -53.51 30.88 -16.46
N GLN A 700 -53.74 32.19 -16.61
CA GLN A 700 -54.19 33.14 -15.58
C GLN A 700 -55.71 33.20 -15.55
#